data_AF-A0A918LH25-F1
#
_entry.id   AF-A0A918LH25-F1
#
_cell.length_a   1.000
_cell.length_b   1.000
_cell.length_c   1.000
_cell.angle_alpha   90.00
_cell.angle_beta   90.00
_cell.angle_gamma   90.00
#
_symmetry.space_group_name_H-M   'P 1'
#
loop_
_entity.id
_entity.type
_entity.pdbx_description
1 polymer ?
#
loop_
_entity_poly.entity_id
_entity_poly.type
_entity_poly.pdbx_seq_one_letter_code
_entity_poly.pdbx_strand_id
1 'polypeptide(L)'
;MTVLRLAAATPDALLDRLDREDARTAPVGAGPTRIAVADPTDDRLALARRVVAGRKAWRGRRDLWFAPDPVPGPVAFLFPGLEADFAPQVDDVAAWLGQAAPDLDTSTLGRHGAAVIAVGRLLDAALRKLRITPVAVAGHSVGEWTAMITGGLFAPADFEAMLAATDLDALRVPGVEFAVLGCPVERAREAIAPVPDVVVSHENSTNQTVVCGPAEPVGDVVALLRAKNVICQVMPFRSGFHTPMLAPYLDQFRRTGVPSLPLHPPSVPVWSATTARPFPGDPAAARELCIRHLVEPVRFRQLVTALRATGIRSFVQMGSGQLASLVSDTLRGVDHLAVAANSDRGPGMAQLRRAAAALWVDGADPDFTAFDAPVEVAAPVRDPLADAAARHPALAELPLLMREIEEAVQAVLAAADPGAGTVSVSTTDMPWLADHCFVRQRPGWPDETDLRPVVPATTILHHMAEAAVRPGTVAVGVDDLRLHRWLVAAPATEVRVETRALGPDRVAVRLGEYAEGTVLLAPAYPAGPAPWTPSPDEHPPAITAERLYFERWMFHGPRYRGVSRTIGVGAASARAEITVPEAPGALLDNVGQVIGVWLAEWHPARSIAFPSGLRRVRFHGPQPAPGTTVACDLRITSADERRLTADAQVVVGGRTVITVEGWTDLRFDSDAQTSAIHRFPETSTLSTRHDAGWWHTADRWPTLASREFFLRKYLAAAERADYDRVPPRERRDWLVGRFAAKDAVRGALWDRGFGPLFPAEIRISDGADGLLGVEGAHGLVIPPLTVAVAAEGGVGVALVAEAEDRPAVALARVGPDGRAAAVAKAVAAIGPNSDTEVVPVDGPDRHEYAVAWTRARHTQRETAP
;
A
#
# COMPACT_ATOMS: atom_id res chain seq x y z
N MET A 1 -15.70 12.74 -21.39
CA MET A 1 -16.60 13.33 -20.38
C MET A 1 -17.17 14.62 -20.94
N THR A 2 -18.49 14.71 -21.03
CA THR A 2 -19.21 15.94 -21.38
C THR A 2 -19.72 16.63 -20.11
N VAL A 3 -19.92 17.95 -20.16
CA VAL A 3 -20.51 18.69 -19.02
C VAL A 3 -21.68 19.50 -19.54
N LEU A 4 -22.89 19.11 -19.13
CA LEU A 4 -24.06 19.97 -19.30
C LEU A 4 -23.91 21.16 -18.37
N ARG A 5 -24.06 22.36 -18.91
CA ARG A 5 -24.03 23.62 -18.17
C ARG A 5 -25.32 24.37 -18.44
N LEU A 6 -26.06 24.72 -17.40
CA LEU A 6 -27.28 25.53 -17.50
C LEU A 6 -27.22 26.67 -16.48
N ALA A 7 -27.61 27.86 -16.91
CA ALA A 7 -27.69 29.07 -16.11
C ALA A 7 -29.07 29.72 -16.25
N ALA A 8 -29.57 30.30 -15.15
CA ALA A 8 -30.84 31.02 -15.15
C ALA A 8 -30.83 32.14 -14.10
N ALA A 9 -31.85 33.00 -14.14
CA ALA A 9 -32.02 34.09 -13.18
C ALA A 9 -32.35 33.60 -11.76
N THR A 10 -33.05 32.47 -11.64
CA THR A 10 -33.52 31.89 -10.37
C THR A 10 -33.47 30.36 -10.41
N PRO A 11 -33.50 29.67 -9.26
CA PRO A 11 -33.65 28.20 -9.20
C PRO A 11 -34.89 27.68 -9.92
N ASP A 12 -36.02 28.40 -9.87
CA ASP A 12 -37.26 27.98 -10.54
C ASP A 12 -37.11 28.04 -12.05
N ALA A 13 -36.53 29.13 -12.58
CA ALA A 13 -36.22 29.22 -14.00
C ALA A 13 -35.19 28.17 -14.44
N LEU A 14 -34.31 27.70 -13.53
CA LEU A 14 -33.36 26.63 -13.83
C LEU A 14 -34.03 25.24 -13.87
N LEU A 15 -35.06 25.01 -13.03
CA LEU A 15 -35.90 23.82 -13.10
C LEU A 15 -36.67 23.76 -14.41
N ASP A 16 -37.31 24.86 -14.81
CA ASP A 16 -38.02 24.96 -16.09
C ASP A 16 -37.11 24.56 -17.26
N ARG A 17 -35.84 24.96 -17.19
CA ARG A 17 -34.84 24.60 -18.21
C ARG A 17 -34.40 23.15 -18.15
N LEU A 18 -34.33 22.54 -16.97
CA LEU A 18 -34.04 21.11 -16.81
C LEU A 18 -35.20 20.22 -17.26
N ASP A 19 -36.43 20.72 -17.24
CA ASP A 19 -37.64 19.97 -17.59
C ASP A 19 -37.96 19.98 -19.09
N ARG A 20 -37.28 20.82 -19.87
CA ARG A 20 -37.40 20.81 -21.34
C ARG A 20 -36.79 19.55 -21.94
N GLU A 21 -37.41 19.04 -23.00
CA GLU A 21 -36.90 17.89 -23.75
C GLU A 21 -35.50 18.16 -24.36
N ASP A 22 -35.21 19.42 -24.70
CA ASP A 22 -33.94 19.88 -25.26
C ASP A 22 -32.87 20.21 -24.20
N ALA A 23 -33.11 19.95 -22.90
CA ALA A 23 -32.23 20.38 -21.81
C ALA A 23 -30.76 19.97 -21.99
N ARG A 24 -30.48 18.82 -22.61
CA ARG A 24 -29.11 18.31 -22.84
C ARG A 24 -28.35 19.05 -23.94
N THR A 25 -29.06 19.67 -24.88
CA THR A 25 -28.49 20.38 -26.04
C THR A 25 -28.74 21.87 -26.00
N ALA A 26 -29.55 22.33 -25.03
CA ALA A 26 -29.86 23.73 -24.84
C ALA A 26 -28.57 24.57 -24.60
N PRO A 27 -28.51 25.79 -25.15
CA PRO A 27 -27.38 26.69 -24.90
C PRO A 27 -27.27 26.99 -23.41
N VAL A 28 -26.09 27.35 -22.88
CA VAL A 28 -25.89 27.52 -21.43
C VAL A 28 -26.86 28.52 -20.79
N GLY A 29 -27.31 29.55 -21.53
CA GLY A 29 -28.18 30.63 -21.05
C GLY A 29 -27.46 31.64 -20.15
N ALA A 30 -28.22 32.51 -19.49
CA ALA A 30 -27.69 33.62 -18.71
C ALA A 30 -28.30 33.69 -17.31
N GLY A 31 -27.52 34.16 -16.34
CA GLY A 31 -27.96 34.40 -14.97
C GLY A 31 -26.98 33.88 -13.92
N PRO A 32 -27.16 34.28 -12.65
CA PRO A 32 -26.27 33.91 -11.57
C PRO A 32 -26.48 32.44 -11.15
N THR A 33 -27.71 31.93 -11.12
CA THR A 33 -27.97 30.56 -10.67
C THR A 33 -27.50 29.56 -11.73
N ARG A 34 -26.52 28.71 -11.38
CA ARG A 34 -25.83 27.80 -12.30
C ARG A 34 -25.85 26.36 -11.81
N ILE A 35 -25.99 25.43 -12.75
CA ILE A 35 -25.83 23.99 -12.54
C ILE A 35 -24.95 23.39 -13.61
N ALA A 36 -24.02 22.53 -13.18
CA ALA A 36 -23.21 21.72 -14.07
C ALA A 36 -23.41 20.23 -13.74
N VAL A 37 -23.62 19.43 -14.77
CA VAL A 37 -23.79 17.97 -14.66
C VAL A 37 -22.80 17.31 -15.59
N ALA A 38 -21.82 16.60 -15.03
CA ALA A 38 -20.92 15.80 -15.85
C ALA A 38 -21.63 14.52 -16.30
N ASP A 39 -21.44 14.15 -17.57
CA ASP A 39 -22.11 13.06 -18.29
C ASP A 39 -23.61 12.93 -17.90
N PRO A 40 -24.49 13.83 -18.39
CA PRO A 40 -25.86 14.04 -17.90
C PRO A 40 -26.83 12.90 -18.27
N THR A 41 -26.73 11.76 -17.57
CA THR A 41 -27.70 10.66 -17.66
C THR A 41 -29.07 11.05 -17.10
N ASP A 42 -30.12 10.30 -17.42
CA ASP A 42 -31.48 10.55 -16.89
C ASP A 42 -31.52 10.54 -15.36
N ASP A 43 -30.79 9.61 -14.72
CA ASP A 43 -30.67 9.56 -13.26
C ASP A 43 -30.00 10.81 -12.68
N ARG A 44 -28.96 11.33 -13.35
CA ARG A 44 -28.25 12.53 -12.92
C ARG A 44 -29.09 13.79 -13.15
N LEU A 45 -29.87 13.84 -14.22
CA LEU A 45 -30.83 14.92 -14.46
C LEU A 45 -31.99 14.87 -13.45
N ALA A 46 -32.49 13.69 -13.10
CA ALA A 46 -33.47 13.53 -12.03
C ALA A 46 -32.90 13.97 -10.66
N LEU A 47 -31.63 13.68 -10.38
CA LEU A 47 -30.95 14.23 -9.22
C LEU A 47 -30.78 15.75 -9.29
N ALA A 48 -30.39 16.29 -10.46
CA ALA A 48 -30.24 17.72 -10.68
C ALA A 48 -31.54 18.47 -10.36
N ARG A 49 -32.69 17.99 -10.86
CA ARG A 49 -34.02 18.55 -10.53
C ARG A 49 -34.28 18.56 -9.02
N ARG A 50 -34.04 17.45 -8.33
CA ARG A 50 -34.21 17.38 -6.87
C ARG A 50 -33.28 18.34 -6.12
N VAL A 51 -32.04 18.48 -6.58
CA VAL A 51 -31.04 19.37 -5.97
C VAL A 51 -31.42 20.84 -6.16
N VAL A 52 -31.81 21.25 -7.37
CA VAL A 52 -32.25 22.62 -7.65
C VAL A 52 -33.52 22.95 -6.87
N ALA A 53 -34.50 22.05 -6.84
CA ALA A 53 -35.72 22.21 -6.04
C ALA A 53 -35.42 22.35 -4.53
N GLY A 54 -34.38 21.69 -4.04
CA GLY A 54 -33.93 21.80 -2.66
C GLY A 54 -33.25 23.13 -2.31
N ARG A 55 -32.88 23.95 -3.30
CA ARG A 55 -32.27 25.30 -3.16
C ARG A 55 -31.04 25.36 -2.24
N LYS A 56 -30.34 24.25 -2.06
CA LYS A 56 -29.07 24.18 -1.31
C LYS A 56 -27.93 23.94 -2.27
N ALA A 57 -26.80 24.60 -2.02
CA ALA A 57 -25.60 24.37 -2.80
C ALA A 57 -25.21 22.89 -2.76
N TRP A 58 -24.73 22.37 -3.89
CA TRP A 58 -24.33 20.99 -4.06
C TRP A 58 -22.96 20.95 -4.72
N ARG A 59 -21.97 20.39 -4.02
CA ARG A 59 -20.54 20.56 -4.34
C ARG A 59 -19.90 19.26 -4.83
N GLY A 60 -20.29 18.79 -6.01
CA GLY A 60 -19.60 17.71 -6.74
C GLY A 60 -20.02 16.28 -6.44
N ARG A 61 -20.89 16.03 -5.45
CA ARG A 61 -21.36 14.66 -5.16
C ARG A 61 -22.14 14.11 -6.36
N ARG A 62 -21.78 12.92 -6.83
CA ARG A 62 -22.34 12.29 -8.05
C ARG A 62 -22.17 13.16 -9.31
N ASP A 63 -21.02 13.83 -9.45
CA ASP A 63 -20.66 14.56 -10.67
C ASP A 63 -21.62 15.71 -11.01
N LEU A 64 -22.19 16.33 -9.97
CA LEU A 64 -23.17 17.40 -10.04
C LEU A 64 -22.67 18.59 -9.23
N TRP A 65 -22.80 19.81 -9.77
CA TRP A 65 -22.52 21.05 -9.07
C TRP A 65 -23.68 22.01 -9.23
N PHE A 66 -24.15 22.59 -8.12
CA PHE A 66 -25.21 23.59 -8.13
C PHE A 66 -24.92 24.65 -7.08
N ALA A 67 -25.09 25.92 -7.44
CA ALA A 67 -25.06 27.04 -6.52
C ALA A 67 -26.33 27.88 -6.77
N PRO A 68 -27.24 27.96 -5.78
CA PRO A 68 -28.43 28.79 -5.90
C PRO A 68 -28.05 30.27 -5.98
N ASP A 69 -27.11 30.67 -5.12
CA ASP A 69 -26.57 32.03 -4.97
C ASP A 69 -25.04 31.99 -5.07
N PRO A 70 -24.47 31.81 -6.27
CA PRO A 70 -23.02 31.79 -6.39
C PRO A 70 -22.46 33.16 -6.08
N VAL A 71 -21.36 33.16 -5.33
CA VAL A 71 -20.61 34.37 -5.00
C VAL A 71 -19.30 34.31 -5.80
N PRO A 72 -19.20 35.03 -6.94
CA PRO A 72 -17.96 35.12 -7.69
C PRO A 72 -16.87 35.58 -6.73
N GLY A 73 -15.78 34.82 -6.67
CA GLY A 73 -14.72 35.05 -5.71
C GLY A 73 -13.35 34.79 -6.31
N PRO A 74 -12.32 35.52 -5.88
CA PRO A 74 -10.96 35.25 -6.27
C PRO A 74 -10.56 33.80 -5.95
N VAL A 75 -9.79 33.20 -6.86
CA VAL A 75 -9.32 31.81 -6.76
C VAL A 75 -7.90 31.78 -6.21
N ALA A 76 -7.62 30.85 -5.30
CA ALA A 76 -6.26 30.50 -4.90
C ALA A 76 -5.90 29.10 -5.37
N PHE A 77 -4.66 28.95 -5.85
CA PHE A 77 -4.09 27.64 -6.15
C PHE A 77 -3.26 27.17 -4.96
N LEU A 78 -3.53 25.94 -4.53
CA LEU A 78 -2.89 25.28 -3.40
C LEU A 78 -2.11 24.07 -3.90
N PHE A 79 -0.80 24.09 -3.76
CA PHE A 79 0.08 23.01 -4.21
C PHE A 79 0.29 21.99 -3.08
N PRO A 80 -0.02 20.70 -3.30
CA PRO A 80 0.12 19.65 -2.29
C PRO A 80 1.58 19.32 -1.96
N GLY A 81 1.76 18.69 -0.80
CA GLY A 81 3.03 18.15 -0.36
C GLY A 81 3.26 16.71 -0.85
N LEU A 82 4.12 15.98 -0.14
CA LEU A 82 4.30 14.53 -0.35
C LEU A 82 3.09 13.77 0.20
N GLU A 83 2.58 12.83 -0.58
CA GLU A 83 1.47 11.95 -0.19
C GLU A 83 1.95 10.50 -0.18
N ALA A 84 1.42 9.66 0.71
CA ALA A 84 1.80 8.24 0.75
C ALA A 84 1.39 7.50 -0.54
N ASP A 85 0.23 7.86 -1.07
CA ASP A 85 -0.33 7.32 -2.30
C ASP A 85 -0.28 8.40 -3.40
N PHE A 86 0.86 8.51 -4.08
CA PHE A 86 1.08 9.47 -5.17
C PHE A 86 0.87 8.80 -6.53
N ALA A 87 -0.36 8.87 -7.05
CA ALA A 87 -0.74 8.31 -8.36
C ALA A 87 -1.55 9.30 -9.21
N PRO A 88 -0.99 10.48 -9.55
CA PRO A 88 -1.70 11.48 -10.35
C PRO A 88 -1.98 10.97 -11.76
N GLN A 89 -3.10 11.38 -12.34
CA GLN A 89 -3.52 11.00 -13.69
C GLN A 89 -3.37 12.22 -14.60
N VAL A 90 -2.21 12.43 -15.23
CA VAL A 90 -1.90 13.69 -15.94
C VAL A 90 -1.37 13.55 -17.36
N ASP A 91 -1.22 12.33 -17.87
CA ASP A 91 -0.67 12.08 -19.21
C ASP A 91 -1.55 12.72 -20.31
N ASP A 92 -2.87 12.61 -20.18
CA ASP A 92 -3.83 13.22 -21.09
C ASP A 92 -3.85 14.76 -21.00
N VAL A 93 -3.52 15.31 -19.82
CA VAL A 93 -3.33 16.75 -19.61
C VAL A 93 -2.05 17.25 -20.27
N ALA A 94 -0.95 16.51 -20.11
CA ALA A 94 0.33 16.81 -20.75
C ALA A 94 0.21 16.79 -22.28
N ALA A 95 -0.41 15.74 -22.81
CA ALA A 95 -0.72 15.64 -24.24
C ALA A 95 -1.56 16.83 -24.73
N TRP A 96 -2.62 17.21 -24.00
CA TRP A 96 -3.47 18.36 -24.35
C TRP A 96 -2.74 19.72 -24.30
N LEU A 97 -1.72 19.84 -23.46
CA LEU A 97 -0.85 21.02 -23.40
C LEU A 97 0.29 21.00 -24.42
N GLY A 98 0.49 19.90 -25.15
CA GLY A 98 1.66 19.71 -26.01
C GLY A 98 2.98 19.64 -25.22
N GLN A 99 2.93 19.11 -23.99
CA GLN A 99 4.07 18.96 -23.10
C GLN A 99 4.39 17.48 -22.87
N ALA A 100 5.64 17.18 -22.52
CA ALA A 100 6.01 15.83 -22.10
C ALA A 100 5.30 15.48 -20.77
N ALA A 101 4.88 14.23 -20.63
CA ALA A 101 4.35 13.72 -19.37
C ALA A 101 5.46 13.81 -18.28
N PRO A 102 5.11 14.23 -17.05
CA PRO A 102 6.07 14.31 -15.96
C PRO A 102 6.55 12.91 -15.55
N ASP A 103 7.83 12.80 -15.17
CA ASP A 103 8.34 11.59 -14.52
C ASP A 103 7.71 11.45 -13.13
N LEU A 104 7.06 10.32 -12.88
CA LEU A 104 6.34 10.03 -11.64
C LEU A 104 7.13 9.08 -10.72
N ASP A 105 8.44 8.94 -10.93
CA ASP A 105 9.32 8.15 -10.07
C ASP A 105 9.32 8.66 -8.62
N THR A 106 8.88 7.80 -7.69
CA THR A 106 8.88 8.07 -6.24
C THR A 106 9.88 7.22 -5.48
N SER A 107 10.88 6.64 -6.14
CA SER A 107 11.85 5.70 -5.56
C SER A 107 12.72 6.31 -4.46
N THR A 108 12.96 7.61 -4.50
CA THR A 108 13.64 8.37 -3.44
C THR A 108 12.82 9.59 -3.04
N LEU A 109 13.14 10.16 -1.87
CA LEU A 109 12.46 11.35 -1.36
C LEU A 109 12.63 12.54 -2.31
N GLY A 110 13.83 12.71 -2.88
CA GLY A 110 14.12 13.76 -3.86
C GLY A 110 13.34 13.59 -5.17
N ARG A 111 13.26 12.37 -5.70
CA ARG A 111 12.50 12.08 -6.93
C ARG A 111 11.01 12.27 -6.76
N HIS A 112 10.46 11.82 -5.63
CA HIS A 112 9.07 12.05 -5.28
C HIS A 112 8.76 13.56 -5.18
N GLY A 113 9.64 14.34 -4.53
CA GLY A 113 9.50 15.80 -4.48
C GLY A 113 9.50 16.45 -5.87
N ALA A 114 10.39 16.02 -6.77
CA ALA A 114 10.45 16.49 -8.15
C ALA A 114 9.16 16.16 -8.93
N ALA A 115 8.63 14.95 -8.78
CA ALA A 115 7.39 14.51 -9.42
C ALA A 115 6.18 15.36 -8.99
N VAL A 116 6.04 15.64 -7.68
CA VAL A 116 4.99 16.53 -7.14
C VAL A 116 5.08 17.92 -7.75
N ILE A 117 6.28 18.49 -7.85
CA ILE A 117 6.51 19.81 -8.43
C ILE A 117 6.15 19.83 -9.92
N ALA A 118 6.56 18.80 -10.68
CA ALA A 118 6.28 18.70 -12.11
C ALA A 118 4.77 18.62 -12.39
N VAL A 119 4.05 17.79 -11.63
CA VAL A 119 2.59 17.65 -11.71
C VAL A 119 1.87 18.96 -11.38
N GLY A 120 2.28 19.64 -10.30
CA GLY A 120 1.67 20.92 -9.93
C GLY A 120 1.87 22.00 -11.00
N ARG A 121 3.07 22.11 -11.59
CA ARG A 121 3.37 23.03 -12.70
C ARG A 121 2.50 22.74 -13.94
N LEU A 122 2.37 21.46 -14.29
CA LEU A 122 1.56 21.04 -15.43
C LEU A 122 0.08 21.44 -15.25
N LEU A 123 -0.46 21.21 -14.04
CA LEU A 123 -1.84 21.57 -13.73
C LEU A 123 -2.06 23.09 -13.65
N ASP A 124 -1.08 23.88 -13.19
CA ASP A 124 -1.14 25.35 -13.23
C ASP A 124 -1.24 25.86 -14.67
N ALA A 125 -0.39 25.34 -15.56
CA ALA A 125 -0.46 25.64 -16.99
C ALA A 125 -1.82 25.26 -17.59
N ALA A 126 -2.35 24.08 -17.20
CA ALA A 126 -3.63 23.60 -17.68
C ALA A 126 -4.80 24.53 -17.27
N LEU A 127 -4.88 24.90 -16.00
CA LEU A 127 -5.95 25.79 -15.52
C LEU A 127 -5.83 27.20 -16.13
N ARG A 128 -4.61 27.73 -16.30
CA ARG A 128 -4.41 29.02 -16.97
C ARG A 128 -4.83 28.99 -18.43
N LYS A 129 -4.59 27.88 -19.15
CA LYS A 129 -5.10 27.67 -20.53
C LYS A 129 -6.64 27.68 -20.58
N LEU A 130 -7.29 27.22 -19.51
CA LEU A 130 -8.74 27.32 -19.32
C LEU A 130 -9.21 28.69 -18.80
N ARG A 131 -8.35 29.72 -18.79
CA ARG A 131 -8.60 31.06 -18.23
C ARG A 131 -8.99 31.06 -16.74
N ILE A 132 -8.63 30.01 -16.02
CA ILE A 132 -8.73 29.96 -14.56
C ILE A 132 -7.38 30.45 -14.03
N THR A 133 -7.34 31.70 -13.56
CA THR A 133 -6.13 32.32 -13.03
C THR A 133 -6.23 32.54 -11.51
N PRO A 134 -5.16 32.24 -10.75
CA PRO A 134 -5.16 32.49 -9.31
C PRO A 134 -4.83 33.96 -9.01
N VAL A 135 -5.42 34.50 -7.94
CA VAL A 135 -4.99 35.78 -7.35
C VAL A 135 -3.94 35.59 -6.25
N ALA A 136 -3.75 34.35 -5.81
CA ALA A 136 -2.76 33.95 -4.84
C ALA A 136 -2.38 32.49 -5.07
N VAL A 137 -1.11 32.17 -4.90
CA VAL A 137 -0.60 30.80 -4.89
C VAL A 137 0.00 30.49 -3.53
N ALA A 138 -0.19 29.28 -3.04
CA ALA A 138 0.41 28.82 -1.79
C ALA A 138 0.65 27.32 -1.86
N GLY A 139 1.52 26.80 -1.00
CA GLY A 139 1.84 25.39 -0.98
C GLY A 139 1.83 24.79 0.42
N HIS A 140 1.73 23.47 0.47
CA HIS A 140 1.88 22.67 1.68
C HIS A 140 3.19 21.87 1.59
N SER A 141 4.08 22.03 2.57
CA SER A 141 5.40 21.37 2.56
C SER A 141 6.11 21.60 1.21
N VAL A 142 6.55 20.54 0.51
CA VAL A 142 7.21 20.62 -0.80
C VAL A 142 6.44 21.45 -1.83
N GLY A 143 5.11 21.53 -1.74
CA GLY A 143 4.29 22.35 -2.61
C GLY A 143 4.58 23.86 -2.50
N GLU A 144 5.19 24.35 -1.42
CA GLU A 144 5.60 25.77 -1.30
C GLU A 144 6.64 26.12 -2.37
N TRP A 145 7.52 25.18 -2.72
CA TRP A 145 8.45 25.34 -3.85
C TRP A 145 7.70 25.42 -5.18
N THR A 146 6.67 24.60 -5.40
CA THR A 146 5.82 24.70 -6.60
C THR A 146 5.08 26.03 -6.66
N ALA A 147 4.58 26.55 -5.53
CA ALA A 147 3.93 27.85 -5.44
C ALA A 147 4.90 28.99 -5.78
N MET A 148 6.14 28.92 -5.29
CA MET A 148 7.19 29.90 -5.63
C MET A 148 7.53 29.87 -7.12
N ILE A 149 7.63 28.69 -7.74
CA ILE A 149 7.90 28.55 -9.18
C ILE A 149 6.73 29.12 -10.02
N THR A 150 5.51 28.66 -9.74
CA THR A 150 4.31 29.04 -10.51
C THR A 150 3.87 30.49 -10.25
N GLY A 151 4.21 31.05 -9.10
CA GLY A 151 4.06 32.47 -8.80
C GLY A 151 5.13 33.34 -9.48
N GLY A 152 6.23 32.75 -9.94
CA GLY A 152 7.32 33.45 -10.62
C GLY A 152 8.36 34.07 -9.67
N LEU A 153 8.48 33.56 -8.44
CA LEU A 153 9.49 34.02 -7.48
C LEU A 153 10.92 33.61 -7.90
N PHE A 154 11.06 32.51 -8.62
CA PHE A 154 12.30 32.09 -9.30
C PHE A 154 11.96 31.25 -10.53
N ALA A 155 12.90 31.15 -11.48
CA ALA A 155 12.68 30.36 -12.68
C ALA A 155 12.75 28.85 -12.37
N PRO A 156 11.98 28.00 -13.07
CA PRO A 156 12.05 26.56 -12.87
C PRO A 156 13.45 25.98 -13.10
N ALA A 157 14.18 26.48 -14.11
CA ALA A 157 15.52 26.01 -14.44
C ALA A 157 16.54 26.29 -13.32
N ASP A 158 16.41 27.43 -12.63
CA ASP A 158 17.29 27.78 -11.50
C ASP A 158 17.06 26.85 -10.30
N PHE A 159 15.79 26.49 -10.07
CA PHE A 159 15.44 25.53 -9.03
C PHE A 159 15.91 24.12 -9.36
N GLU A 160 15.74 23.68 -10.61
CA GLU A 160 16.25 22.38 -11.09
C GLU A 160 17.78 22.30 -10.96
N ALA A 161 18.49 23.37 -11.31
CA ALA A 161 19.95 23.46 -11.11
C ALA A 161 20.35 23.39 -9.64
N MET A 162 19.60 24.07 -8.75
CA MET A 162 19.85 24.04 -7.31
C MET A 162 19.59 22.65 -6.71
N LEU A 163 18.51 21.97 -7.13
CA LEU A 163 18.24 20.59 -6.72
C LEU A 163 19.33 19.63 -7.21
N ALA A 164 19.74 19.74 -8.48
CA ALA A 164 20.81 18.90 -9.03
C ALA A 164 22.15 19.07 -8.30
N ALA A 165 22.41 20.25 -7.75
CA ALA A 165 23.59 20.55 -6.95
C ALA A 165 23.47 20.17 -5.46
N THR A 166 22.32 19.66 -5.02
CA THR A 166 22.04 19.37 -3.60
C THR A 166 21.81 17.89 -3.34
N ASP A 167 22.49 17.35 -2.33
CA ASP A 167 22.22 15.98 -1.87
C ASP A 167 20.97 15.98 -0.98
N LEU A 168 19.82 15.68 -1.58
CA LEU A 168 18.53 15.66 -0.87
C LEU A 168 18.43 14.49 0.12
N ASP A 169 19.18 13.40 -0.08
CA ASP A 169 19.16 12.25 0.81
C ASP A 169 19.93 12.52 2.12
N ALA A 170 20.84 13.50 2.11
CA ALA A 170 21.50 14.03 3.31
C ALA A 170 20.57 14.88 4.21
N LEU A 171 19.41 15.30 3.71
CA LEU A 171 18.45 16.17 4.42
C LEU A 171 17.45 15.35 5.25
N ARG A 172 17.98 14.56 6.18
CA ARG A 172 17.18 13.73 7.07
C ARG A 172 17.74 13.70 8.48
N VAL A 173 16.86 13.77 9.46
CA VAL A 173 17.17 13.52 10.86
C VAL A 173 17.01 12.02 11.13
N PRO A 174 18.07 11.29 11.52
CA PRO A 174 17.95 9.88 11.90
C PRO A 174 17.07 9.70 13.14
N GLY A 175 16.31 8.60 13.20
CA GLY A 175 15.60 8.18 14.42
C GLY A 175 14.32 8.95 14.76
N VAL A 176 13.89 9.90 13.93
CA VAL A 176 12.63 10.64 14.15
C VAL A 176 11.46 10.03 13.38
N GLU A 177 10.27 10.16 13.94
CA GLU A 177 9.00 9.75 13.31
C GLU A 177 8.02 10.92 13.27
N PHE A 178 7.05 10.82 12.36
CA PHE A 178 5.90 11.71 12.32
C PHE A 178 4.65 10.97 12.76
N ALA A 179 3.76 11.65 13.48
CA ALA A 179 2.42 11.15 13.78
C ALA A 179 1.37 12.20 13.43
N VAL A 180 0.35 11.77 12.69
CA VAL A 180 -0.88 12.53 12.44
C VAL A 180 -1.82 12.31 13.62
N LEU A 181 -2.35 13.40 14.15
CA LEU A 181 -3.26 13.46 15.28
C LEU A 181 -4.57 14.11 14.82
N GLY A 182 -5.68 13.40 14.98
CA GLY A 182 -7.04 13.87 14.67
C GLY A 182 -7.58 14.83 15.72
N CYS A 183 -6.85 15.92 16.01
CA CYS A 183 -7.26 16.93 16.98
C CYS A 183 -6.69 18.33 16.66
N PRO A 184 -7.25 19.40 17.27
CA PRO A 184 -6.72 20.75 17.17
C PRO A 184 -5.30 20.89 17.74
N VAL A 185 -4.57 21.91 17.26
CA VAL A 185 -3.17 22.14 17.62
C VAL A 185 -2.98 22.42 19.11
N GLU A 186 -3.96 23.04 19.76
CA GLU A 186 -3.95 23.33 21.19
C GLU A 186 -3.90 22.04 22.00
N ARG A 187 -4.78 21.07 21.65
CA ARG A 187 -4.81 19.75 22.30
C ARG A 187 -3.55 18.93 22.01
N ALA A 188 -3.00 19.05 20.80
CA ALA A 188 -1.72 18.42 20.46
C ALA A 188 -0.57 19.02 21.29
N ARG A 189 -0.51 20.34 21.43
CA ARG A 189 0.49 21.05 22.25
C ARG A 189 0.41 20.65 23.73
N GLU A 190 -0.79 20.53 24.28
CA GLU A 190 -0.99 20.02 25.63
C GLU A 190 -0.46 18.58 25.80
N ALA A 191 -0.67 17.72 24.80
CA ALA A 191 -0.24 16.32 24.85
C ALA A 191 1.29 16.15 24.73
N ILE A 192 1.96 17.01 23.98
CA ILE A 192 3.44 16.96 23.80
C ILE A 192 4.20 17.82 24.81
N ALA A 193 3.55 18.75 25.53
CA ALA A 193 4.19 19.58 26.54
C ALA A 193 5.03 18.80 27.58
N PRO A 194 4.62 17.61 28.06
CA PRO A 194 5.45 16.81 29.00
C PRO A 194 6.48 15.92 28.31
N VAL A 195 6.55 15.89 26.97
CA VAL A 195 7.39 14.97 26.19
C VAL A 195 8.50 15.76 25.49
N PRO A 196 9.75 15.69 25.97
CA PRO A 196 10.88 16.39 25.34
C PRO A 196 11.05 15.98 23.86
N ASP A 197 11.54 16.93 23.05
CA ASP A 197 11.91 16.73 21.64
C ASP A 197 10.79 16.29 20.69
N VAL A 198 9.54 16.24 21.14
CA VAL A 198 8.36 16.12 20.27
C VAL A 198 7.78 17.51 20.01
N VAL A 199 7.74 17.91 18.74
CA VAL A 199 7.26 19.23 18.32
C VAL A 199 6.12 19.11 17.31
N VAL A 200 5.29 20.14 17.21
CA VAL A 200 4.33 20.28 16.11
C VAL A 200 5.11 20.54 14.83
N SER A 201 4.91 19.70 13.83
CA SER A 201 5.49 19.84 12.50
C SER A 201 4.48 20.44 11.51
N HIS A 202 3.20 20.10 11.63
CA HIS A 202 2.15 20.69 10.80
C HIS A 202 0.88 21.02 11.61
N GLU A 203 0.32 22.19 11.37
CA GLU A 203 -1.02 22.59 11.77
C GLU A 203 -1.91 22.57 10.51
N ASN A 204 -2.41 21.38 10.16
CA ASN A 204 -3.05 21.11 8.89
C ASN A 204 -4.48 21.68 8.82
N SER A 205 -5.32 21.40 9.81
CA SER A 205 -6.70 21.89 9.83
C SER A 205 -7.23 21.99 11.26
N THR A 206 -8.49 22.39 11.44
CA THR A 206 -9.15 22.45 12.74
C THR A 206 -9.03 21.14 13.51
N ASN A 207 -9.15 20.00 12.84
CA ASN A 207 -9.15 18.69 13.46
C ASN A 207 -7.95 17.81 13.07
N GLN A 208 -6.86 18.40 12.54
CA GLN A 208 -5.68 17.62 12.15
C GLN A 208 -4.38 18.38 12.44
N THR A 209 -3.52 17.76 13.24
CA THR A 209 -2.18 18.24 13.60
C THR A 209 -1.17 17.13 13.36
N VAL A 210 0.03 17.44 12.89
CA VAL A 210 1.15 16.49 12.77
C VAL A 210 2.24 16.86 13.75
N VAL A 211 2.71 15.89 14.52
CA VAL A 211 3.87 16.03 15.41
C VAL A 211 5.04 15.21 14.89
N CYS A 212 6.25 15.59 15.27
CA CYS A 212 7.47 14.88 14.94
C CYS A 212 8.47 14.95 16.10
N GLY A 213 9.18 13.86 16.32
CA GLY A 213 10.18 13.71 17.39
C GLY A 213 10.81 12.33 17.34
N PRO A 214 11.63 11.95 18.33
CA PRO A 214 12.19 10.60 18.42
C PRO A 214 11.08 9.53 18.47
N ALA A 215 11.35 8.35 17.91
CA ALA A 215 10.34 7.31 17.67
C ALA A 215 9.55 6.89 18.93
N GLU A 216 10.24 6.58 20.03
CA GLU A 216 9.62 6.16 21.29
C GLU A 216 8.74 7.29 21.91
N PRO A 217 9.24 8.52 22.11
CA PRO A 217 8.43 9.67 22.53
C PRO A 217 7.19 9.94 21.67
N VAL A 218 7.30 9.82 20.34
CA VAL A 218 6.13 9.95 19.44
C VAL A 218 5.13 8.82 19.67
N GLY A 219 5.62 7.59 19.89
CA GLY A 219 4.82 6.44 20.27
C GLY A 219 4.02 6.67 21.55
N ASP A 220 4.64 7.27 22.57
CA ASP A 220 3.99 7.60 23.85
C ASP A 220 2.87 8.63 23.69
N VAL A 221 3.12 9.70 22.92
CA VAL A 221 2.10 10.71 22.60
C VAL A 221 0.91 10.08 21.87
N VAL A 222 1.17 9.21 20.90
CA VAL A 222 0.12 8.48 20.16
C VAL A 222 -0.66 7.56 21.09
N ALA A 223 0.00 6.83 21.99
CA ALA A 223 -0.65 5.95 22.95
C ALA A 223 -1.53 6.72 23.94
N LEU A 224 -1.04 7.86 24.44
CA LEU A 224 -1.76 8.79 25.32
C LEU A 224 -3.02 9.35 24.66
N LEU A 225 -2.92 9.81 23.41
CA LEU A 225 -4.04 10.41 22.68
C LEU A 225 -5.07 9.36 22.25
N ARG A 226 -4.64 8.16 21.83
CA ARG A 226 -5.55 7.04 21.56
C ARG A 226 -6.32 6.62 22.81
N ALA A 227 -5.70 6.63 24.00
CA ALA A 227 -6.40 6.38 25.26
C ALA A 227 -7.52 7.41 25.54
N LYS A 228 -7.43 8.60 24.95
CA LYS A 228 -8.42 9.68 25.03
C LYS A 228 -9.32 9.75 23.78
N ASN A 229 -9.45 8.63 23.06
CA ASN A 229 -10.28 8.48 21.85
C ASN A 229 -9.95 9.44 20.69
N VAL A 230 -8.69 9.86 20.59
CA VAL A 230 -8.20 10.62 19.41
C VAL A 230 -7.66 9.64 18.38
N ILE A 231 -8.07 9.82 17.12
CA ILE A 231 -7.51 9.07 15.99
C ILE A 231 -6.07 9.51 15.79
N CYS A 232 -5.13 8.57 15.83
CA CYS A 232 -3.71 8.86 15.64
C CYS A 232 -3.09 7.82 14.71
N GLN A 233 -2.16 8.23 13.86
CA GLN A 233 -1.41 7.35 12.96
C GLN A 233 0.04 7.81 12.87
N VAL A 234 0.97 6.89 13.13
CA VAL A 234 2.38 7.10 12.81
C VAL A 234 2.54 6.96 11.30
N MET A 235 3.14 7.96 10.67
CA MET A 235 3.34 8.03 9.22
C MET A 235 4.50 7.12 8.80
N PRO A 236 4.67 6.78 7.50
CA PRO A 236 5.82 6.02 7.02
C PRO A 236 7.08 6.87 6.73
N PHE A 237 6.98 8.20 6.78
CA PHE A 237 8.07 9.13 6.43
C PHE A 237 9.00 9.45 7.62
N ARG A 238 10.31 9.58 7.39
CA ARG A 238 11.35 9.67 8.44
C ARG A 238 12.44 10.73 8.15
N SER A 239 12.02 11.97 7.84
CA SER A 239 12.92 13.06 7.41
C SER A 239 13.24 14.11 8.48
N GLY A 240 12.30 14.45 9.37
CA GLY A 240 12.42 15.57 10.31
C GLY A 240 12.15 16.95 9.70
N PHE A 241 11.66 17.05 8.46
CA PHE A 241 11.21 18.32 7.87
C PHE A 241 10.17 19.04 8.73
N HIS A 242 10.21 20.37 8.65
CA HIS A 242 9.32 21.29 9.38
C HIS A 242 9.49 21.17 10.91
N THR A 243 10.70 20.84 11.35
CA THR A 243 11.09 20.81 12.75
C THR A 243 12.47 21.43 12.97
N PRO A 244 12.75 21.99 14.16
CA PRO A 244 14.08 22.50 14.48
C PRO A 244 15.18 21.43 14.41
N MET A 245 14.81 20.15 14.52
CA MET A 245 15.75 19.01 14.49
C MET A 245 16.48 18.89 13.15
N LEU A 246 15.92 19.44 12.06
CA LEU A 246 16.58 19.42 10.75
C LEU A 246 17.70 20.46 10.63
N ALA A 247 17.75 21.48 11.50
CA ALA A 247 18.69 22.59 11.40
C ALA A 247 20.18 22.19 11.26
N PRO A 248 20.70 21.11 11.90
CA PRO A 248 22.08 20.65 11.71
C PRO A 248 22.37 20.07 10.32
N TYR A 249 21.35 19.64 9.58
CA TYR A 249 21.47 18.99 8.28
C TYR A 249 21.37 19.97 7.10
N LEU A 250 21.12 21.26 7.36
CA LEU A 250 20.86 22.27 6.33
C LEU A 250 22.11 23.01 5.84
N ASP A 251 23.31 22.57 6.16
CA ASP A 251 24.55 23.29 5.84
C ASP A 251 24.70 23.56 4.32
N GLN A 252 24.43 22.56 3.48
CA GLN A 252 24.45 22.72 2.01
C GLN A 252 23.36 23.69 1.53
N PHE A 253 22.13 23.53 2.05
CA PHE A 253 21.01 24.42 1.71
C PHE A 253 21.27 25.88 2.10
N ARG A 254 21.88 26.13 3.26
CA ARG A 254 22.21 27.46 3.78
C ARG A 254 23.38 28.12 3.08
N ARG A 255 24.41 27.34 2.70
CA ARG A 255 25.65 27.91 2.13
C ARG A 255 25.60 28.05 0.62
N THR A 256 24.99 27.10 -0.09
CA THR A 256 25.07 27.03 -1.56
C THR A 256 23.71 26.93 -2.24
N GLY A 257 22.74 26.23 -1.66
CA GLY A 257 21.41 26.03 -2.28
C GLY A 257 20.60 27.32 -2.39
N VAL A 258 19.98 27.75 -1.30
CA VAL A 258 19.10 28.94 -1.31
C VAL A 258 19.82 30.24 -1.69
N PRO A 259 21.09 30.50 -1.29
CA PRO A 259 21.79 31.71 -1.71
C PRO A 259 21.98 31.84 -3.23
N SER A 260 22.07 30.73 -3.98
CA SER A 260 22.35 30.76 -5.42
C SER A 260 21.12 30.98 -6.31
N LEU A 261 19.90 30.81 -5.79
CA LEU A 261 18.66 30.98 -6.57
C LEU A 261 18.41 32.44 -6.97
N PRO A 262 18.34 32.84 -8.24
CA PRO A 262 17.88 34.17 -8.61
C PRO A 262 16.41 34.39 -8.17
N LEU A 263 16.15 35.44 -7.38
CA LEU A 263 14.79 35.78 -6.95
C LEU A 263 14.24 36.95 -7.78
N HIS A 264 12.97 36.85 -8.14
CA HIS A 264 12.23 37.83 -8.93
C HIS A 264 10.95 38.27 -8.21
N PRO A 265 10.46 39.49 -8.43
CA PRO A 265 9.13 39.88 -7.99
C PRO A 265 8.07 38.93 -8.56
N PRO A 266 7.23 38.29 -7.72
CA PRO A 266 6.30 37.28 -8.20
C PRO A 266 5.17 37.92 -9.03
N SER A 267 4.81 37.27 -10.13
CA SER A 267 3.70 37.65 -11.02
C SER A 267 2.32 37.42 -10.40
N VAL A 268 2.23 36.48 -9.45
CA VAL A 268 1.06 36.22 -8.61
C VAL A 268 1.53 36.16 -7.16
N PRO A 269 0.87 36.86 -6.20
CA PRO A 269 1.25 36.81 -4.80
C PRO A 269 1.45 35.38 -4.27
N VAL A 270 2.69 35.06 -3.87
CA VAL A 270 3.05 33.78 -3.27
C VAL A 270 2.89 33.89 -1.76
N TRP A 271 2.14 32.98 -1.14
CA TRP A 271 1.96 32.93 0.31
C TRP A 271 2.72 31.76 0.92
N SER A 272 3.35 32.00 2.07
CA SER A 272 4.07 30.97 2.81
C SER A 272 3.15 30.33 3.86
N ALA A 273 3.14 29.00 3.90
CA ALA A 273 2.50 28.26 4.98
C ALA A 273 3.27 28.39 6.31
N THR A 274 4.52 28.84 6.29
CA THR A 274 5.33 29.08 7.49
C THR A 274 4.87 30.32 8.25
N THR A 275 4.59 31.41 7.52
CA THR A 275 4.22 32.72 8.09
C THR A 275 2.74 33.06 7.98
N ALA A 276 1.98 32.31 7.17
CA ALA A 276 0.60 32.60 6.78
C ALA A 276 0.44 34.02 6.20
N ARG A 277 1.45 34.50 5.48
CA ARG A 277 1.53 35.82 4.85
C ARG A 277 2.15 35.72 3.45
N PRO A 278 1.98 36.74 2.59
CA PRO A 278 2.75 36.83 1.35
C PRO A 278 4.26 36.76 1.63
N PHE A 279 5.01 36.18 0.69
CA PHE A 279 6.46 36.20 0.71
C PHE A 279 6.97 37.65 0.77
N PRO A 280 8.06 37.91 1.53
CA PRO A 280 8.67 39.24 1.57
C PRO A 280 9.12 39.69 0.18
N GLY A 281 8.94 40.97 -0.13
CA GLY A 281 9.49 41.56 -1.35
C GLY A 281 11.02 41.76 -1.31
N ASP A 282 11.60 41.80 -0.11
CA ASP A 282 13.05 41.84 0.08
C ASP A 282 13.67 40.45 -0.20
N PRO A 283 14.62 40.33 -1.16
CA PRO A 283 15.20 39.04 -1.51
C PRO A 283 15.92 38.34 -0.36
N ALA A 284 16.58 39.09 0.54
CA ALA A 284 17.28 38.48 1.66
C ALA A 284 16.28 37.85 2.66
N ALA A 285 15.21 38.56 2.99
CA ALA A 285 14.12 38.04 3.82
C ALA A 285 13.38 36.87 3.17
N ALA A 286 13.20 36.88 1.84
CA ALA A 286 12.60 35.77 1.10
C ALA A 286 13.48 34.51 1.15
N ARG A 287 14.80 34.64 0.96
CA ARG A 287 15.76 33.53 1.12
C ARG A 287 15.75 32.96 2.53
N GLU A 288 15.75 33.83 3.53
CA GLU A 288 15.68 33.41 4.93
C GLU A 288 14.39 32.64 5.19
N LEU A 289 13.26 33.08 4.62
CA LEU A 289 12.00 32.36 4.72
C LEU A 289 12.05 30.98 4.06
N CYS A 290 12.73 30.81 2.93
CA CYS A 290 12.93 29.49 2.30
C CYS A 290 13.68 28.51 3.22
N ILE A 291 14.68 28.99 3.97
CA ILE A 291 15.41 28.16 4.95
C ILE A 291 14.53 27.86 6.16
N ARG A 292 13.84 28.87 6.70
CA ARG A 292 12.92 28.73 7.82
C ARG A 292 11.82 27.72 7.51
N HIS A 293 11.29 27.70 6.29
CA HIS A 293 10.27 26.75 5.85
C HIS A 293 10.66 25.28 6.07
N LEU A 294 11.95 24.94 5.97
CA LEU A 294 12.44 23.57 6.19
C LEU A 294 12.48 23.17 7.67
N VAL A 295 12.56 24.13 8.60
CA VAL A 295 12.75 23.87 10.05
C VAL A 295 11.61 24.37 10.93
N GLU A 296 10.70 25.16 10.37
CA GLU A 296 9.53 25.67 11.08
C GLU A 296 8.26 24.91 10.67
N PRO A 297 7.24 24.87 11.53
CA PRO A 297 6.03 24.10 11.26
C PRO A 297 5.23 24.68 10.09
N VAL A 298 4.59 23.81 9.31
CA VAL A 298 3.64 24.19 8.25
C VAL A 298 2.31 24.61 8.89
N ARG A 299 1.95 25.90 8.81
CA ARG A 299 0.74 26.48 9.42
C ARG A 299 -0.42 26.58 8.42
N PHE A 300 -0.79 25.46 7.81
CA PHE A 300 -1.78 25.43 6.72
C PHE A 300 -3.16 25.95 7.14
N ARG A 301 -3.64 25.61 8.35
CA ARG A 301 -4.91 26.15 8.88
C ARG A 301 -4.90 27.69 8.94
N GLN A 302 -3.80 28.26 9.42
CA GLN A 302 -3.62 29.71 9.53
C GLN A 302 -3.54 30.36 8.14
N LEU A 303 -2.80 29.74 7.23
CA LEU A 303 -2.70 30.17 5.83
C LEU A 303 -4.07 30.22 5.14
N VAL A 304 -4.87 29.16 5.24
CA VAL A 304 -6.22 29.10 4.64
C VAL A 304 -7.13 30.17 5.24
N THR A 305 -7.06 30.38 6.55
CA THR A 305 -7.83 31.43 7.23
C THR A 305 -7.42 32.83 6.75
N ALA A 306 -6.11 33.07 6.60
CA ALA A 306 -5.57 34.35 6.12
C ALA A 306 -5.95 34.62 4.65
N LEU A 307 -5.83 33.63 3.78
CA LEU A 307 -6.29 33.71 2.38
C LEU A 307 -7.79 33.99 2.33
N ARG A 308 -8.61 33.32 3.16
CA ARG A 308 -10.05 33.60 3.21
C ARG A 308 -10.34 35.03 3.64
N ALA A 309 -9.57 35.57 4.58
CA ALA A 309 -9.72 36.94 5.07
C ALA A 309 -9.39 38.01 4.02
N THR A 310 -8.60 37.70 2.97
CA THR A 310 -8.36 38.62 1.84
C THR A 310 -9.50 38.61 0.80
N GLY A 311 -10.53 37.79 1.01
CA GLY A 311 -11.69 37.70 0.13
C GLY A 311 -11.68 36.53 -0.84
N ILE A 312 -10.63 35.70 -0.86
CA ILE A 312 -10.58 34.45 -1.65
C ILE A 312 -11.73 33.53 -1.21
N ARG A 313 -12.44 32.94 -2.17
CA ARG A 313 -13.59 32.05 -1.91
C ARG A 313 -13.39 30.64 -2.45
N SER A 314 -12.52 30.48 -3.44
CA SER A 314 -12.31 29.23 -4.16
C SER A 314 -10.86 28.79 -4.03
N PHE A 315 -10.67 27.54 -3.62
CA PHE A 315 -9.37 26.92 -3.42
C PHE A 315 -9.26 25.72 -4.34
N VAL A 316 -8.26 25.74 -5.22
CA VAL A 316 -8.00 24.66 -6.17
C VAL A 316 -6.72 23.94 -5.76
N GLN A 317 -6.84 22.65 -5.45
CA GLN A 317 -5.69 21.79 -5.17
C GLN A 317 -5.05 21.33 -6.48
N MET A 318 -3.76 21.60 -6.63
CA MET A 318 -2.97 21.42 -7.84
C MET A 318 -2.21 20.09 -7.85
N GLY A 319 -2.92 18.97 -7.73
CA GLY A 319 -2.34 17.63 -7.68
C GLY A 319 -3.18 16.68 -6.83
N SER A 320 -2.71 15.44 -6.66
CA SER A 320 -3.29 14.48 -5.71
C SER A 320 -3.07 14.94 -4.26
N GLY A 321 -3.85 14.39 -3.33
CA GLY A 321 -3.71 14.66 -1.90
C GLY A 321 -4.95 15.23 -1.23
N GLN A 322 -4.78 15.73 -0.01
CA GLN A 322 -5.89 16.01 0.90
C GLN A 322 -6.19 17.50 1.16
N LEU A 323 -5.47 18.44 0.53
CA LEU A 323 -5.61 19.88 0.80
C LEU A 323 -7.05 20.40 0.67
N ALA A 324 -7.83 19.97 -0.34
CA ALA A 324 -9.22 20.39 -0.49
C ALA A 324 -10.09 19.98 0.72
N SER A 325 -9.83 18.80 1.30
CA SER A 325 -10.50 18.35 2.53
C SER A 325 -10.04 19.11 3.77
N LEU A 326 -8.75 19.46 3.86
CA LEU A 326 -8.19 20.26 4.95
C LEU A 326 -8.71 21.70 4.95
N VAL A 327 -8.88 22.30 3.75
CA VAL A 327 -9.57 23.58 3.56
C VAL A 327 -11.02 23.46 4.05
N SER A 328 -11.72 22.41 3.65
CA SER A 328 -13.12 22.17 4.04
C SER A 328 -13.30 22.02 5.55
N ASP A 329 -12.35 21.36 6.23
CA ASP A 329 -12.38 21.23 7.68
C ASP A 329 -12.01 22.55 8.39
N THR A 330 -11.08 23.32 7.84
CA THR A 330 -10.69 24.64 8.36
C THR A 330 -11.81 25.67 8.25
N LEU A 331 -12.51 25.71 7.11
CA LEU A 331 -13.54 26.69 6.79
C LEU A 331 -14.96 26.13 7.01
N ARG A 332 -15.11 25.11 7.86
CA ARG A 332 -16.41 24.52 8.17
C ARG A 332 -17.40 25.59 8.65
N GLY A 333 -18.57 25.65 8.00
CA GLY A 333 -19.61 26.64 8.31
C GLY A 333 -19.39 28.02 7.66
N VAL A 334 -18.31 28.21 6.92
CA VAL A 334 -18.07 29.40 6.09
C VAL A 334 -18.24 29.02 4.63
N ASP A 335 -18.98 29.79 3.85
CA ASP A 335 -19.12 29.49 2.41
C ASP A 335 -17.77 29.54 1.70
N HIS A 336 -17.43 28.48 0.98
CA HIS A 336 -16.24 28.38 0.15
C HIS A 336 -16.39 27.23 -0.86
N LEU A 337 -15.52 27.22 -1.86
CA LEU A 337 -15.29 26.09 -2.75
C LEU A 337 -13.89 25.54 -2.51
N ALA A 338 -13.80 24.23 -2.30
CA ALA A 338 -12.54 23.50 -2.33
C ALA A 338 -12.67 22.36 -3.35
N VAL A 339 -11.79 22.35 -4.35
CA VAL A 339 -11.84 21.37 -5.44
C VAL A 339 -10.44 20.94 -5.83
N ALA A 340 -10.27 19.67 -6.22
CA ALA A 340 -9.02 19.17 -6.75
C ALA A 340 -9.01 19.23 -8.29
N ALA A 341 -7.91 19.69 -8.86
CA ALA A 341 -7.68 19.65 -10.31
C ALA A 341 -7.23 18.25 -10.78
N ASN A 342 -6.72 17.43 -9.87
CA ASN A 342 -6.30 16.06 -10.12
C ASN A 342 -6.42 15.16 -8.88
N SER A 343 -6.48 13.85 -9.11
CA SER A 343 -6.66 12.79 -8.15
C SER A 343 -6.32 11.46 -8.84
N ASP A 344 -6.26 10.39 -8.06
CA ASP A 344 -6.09 9.00 -8.49
C ASP A 344 -7.33 8.40 -9.20
N ARG A 345 -8.42 9.16 -9.37
CA ARG A 345 -9.74 8.65 -9.82
C ARG A 345 -10.12 9.12 -11.21
N GLY A 346 -9.52 8.48 -12.21
CA GLY A 346 -9.86 8.61 -13.63
C GLY A 346 -9.02 9.65 -14.38
N PRO A 347 -9.26 9.83 -15.70
CA PRO A 347 -8.39 10.61 -16.57
C PRO A 347 -8.28 12.09 -16.15
N GLY A 348 -7.09 12.69 -16.28
CA GLY A 348 -6.81 14.04 -15.83
C GLY A 348 -7.67 15.10 -16.52
N MET A 349 -7.90 14.95 -17.82
CA MET A 349 -8.77 15.87 -18.58
C MET A 349 -10.23 15.81 -18.15
N ALA A 350 -10.71 14.67 -17.62
CA ALA A 350 -12.03 14.59 -17.02
C ALA A 350 -12.06 15.36 -15.70
N GLN A 351 -11.01 15.25 -14.89
CA GLN A 351 -10.89 15.95 -13.61
C GLN A 351 -10.76 17.46 -13.76
N LEU A 352 -9.98 17.94 -14.74
CA LEU A 352 -9.93 19.36 -15.09
C LEU A 352 -11.30 19.90 -15.49
N ARG A 353 -12.08 19.14 -16.26
CA ARG A 353 -13.46 19.52 -16.60
C ARG A 353 -14.37 19.58 -15.37
N ARG A 354 -14.19 18.70 -14.38
CA ARG A 354 -14.92 18.77 -13.09
C ARG A 354 -14.54 20.00 -12.28
N ALA A 355 -13.24 20.32 -12.21
CA ALA A 355 -12.76 21.53 -11.54
C ALA A 355 -13.30 22.80 -12.21
N ALA A 356 -13.25 22.86 -13.54
CA ALA A 356 -13.85 23.95 -14.32
C ALA A 356 -15.37 24.04 -14.10
N ALA A 357 -16.10 22.91 -14.07
CA ALA A 357 -17.53 22.89 -13.78
C ALA A 357 -17.85 23.44 -12.39
N ALA A 358 -17.10 23.03 -11.37
CA ALA A 358 -17.26 23.52 -10.01
C ALA A 358 -17.03 25.03 -9.90
N LEU A 359 -15.96 25.53 -10.50
CA LEU A 359 -15.61 26.95 -10.53
C LEU A 359 -16.64 27.77 -11.32
N TRP A 360 -17.10 27.25 -12.46
CA TRP A 360 -18.12 27.90 -13.29
C TRP A 360 -19.44 28.05 -12.54
N VAL A 361 -19.86 27.02 -11.80
CA VAL A 361 -21.07 27.08 -10.98
C VAL A 361 -20.95 28.15 -9.89
N ASP A 362 -19.77 28.37 -9.32
CA ASP A 362 -19.51 29.43 -8.34
C ASP A 362 -19.19 30.81 -8.93
N GLY A 363 -19.47 31.00 -10.22
CA GLY A 363 -19.43 32.32 -10.86
C GLY A 363 -18.14 32.64 -11.61
N ALA A 364 -17.15 31.74 -11.64
CA ALA A 364 -16.03 31.88 -12.56
C ALA A 364 -16.47 31.66 -14.02
N ASP A 365 -15.60 31.98 -14.97
CA ASP A 365 -15.87 31.77 -16.40
C ASP A 365 -14.73 31.03 -17.10
N PRO A 366 -14.54 29.73 -16.81
CA PRO A 366 -13.55 28.91 -17.50
C PRO A 366 -13.84 28.83 -19.00
N ASP A 367 -12.79 28.82 -19.81
CA ASP A 367 -12.89 28.58 -21.23
C ASP A 367 -13.11 27.09 -21.51
N PHE A 368 -14.38 26.68 -21.55
CA PHE A 368 -14.73 25.30 -21.88
C PHE A 368 -14.44 24.95 -23.35
N THR A 369 -14.30 25.92 -24.25
CA THR A 369 -14.00 25.65 -25.66
C THR A 369 -12.56 25.17 -25.86
N ALA A 370 -11.66 25.55 -24.95
CA ALA A 370 -10.28 25.08 -24.94
C ALA A 370 -10.16 23.56 -24.72
N PHE A 371 -11.18 22.90 -24.14
CA PHE A 371 -11.23 21.44 -24.03
C PHE A 371 -11.43 20.74 -25.38
N ASP A 372 -11.99 21.44 -26.35
CA ASP A 372 -12.37 20.92 -27.67
C ASP A 372 -11.45 21.49 -28.78
N ALA A 373 -10.54 22.39 -28.43
CA ALA A 373 -9.55 22.93 -29.35
C ALA A 373 -8.62 21.82 -29.87
N PRO A 374 -8.30 21.80 -31.18
CA PRO A 374 -7.27 20.92 -31.72
C PRO A 374 -5.99 21.10 -30.91
N VAL A 375 -5.29 20.01 -30.60
CA VAL A 375 -3.97 20.09 -29.95
C VAL A 375 -3.03 20.78 -30.95
N GLU A 376 -2.88 22.09 -30.81
CA GLU A 376 -1.80 22.82 -31.47
C GLU A 376 -0.49 22.32 -30.89
N VAL A 377 0.18 21.46 -31.65
CA VAL A 377 1.53 21.01 -31.34
C VAL A 377 2.44 22.24 -31.43
N ALA A 378 2.70 22.86 -30.28
CA ALA A 378 3.67 23.93 -30.18
C ALA A 378 5.03 23.41 -30.68
N ALA A 379 5.70 24.21 -31.50
CA ALA A 379 7.02 23.87 -32.04
C ALA A 379 7.98 23.52 -30.88
N PRO A 380 8.81 22.47 -31.03
CA PRO A 380 9.69 22.03 -29.96
C PRO A 380 10.64 23.15 -29.54
N VAL A 381 10.76 23.37 -28.23
CA VAL A 381 11.91 24.04 -27.63
C VAL A 381 13.15 23.23 -28.01
N ARG A 382 14.20 23.92 -28.48
CA ARG A 382 15.44 23.32 -29.00
C ARG A 382 15.98 22.23 -28.07
N ASP A 383 16.06 21.02 -28.59
CA ASP A 383 16.59 19.84 -27.94
C ASP A 383 18.12 19.75 -28.10
N PRO A 384 18.92 19.81 -27.03
CA PRO A 384 20.37 19.62 -27.08
C PRO A 384 20.79 18.23 -27.59
N LEU A 385 19.90 17.22 -27.56
CA LEU A 385 20.13 15.91 -28.19
C LEU A 385 19.91 15.92 -29.72
N ALA A 386 19.13 16.84 -30.27
CA ALA A 386 18.94 16.94 -31.73
C ALA A 386 20.22 17.38 -32.44
N ASP A 387 21.04 18.24 -31.81
CA ASP A 387 22.39 18.57 -32.30
C ASP A 387 23.34 17.36 -32.26
N ALA A 388 23.05 16.35 -31.43
CA ALA A 388 23.78 15.09 -31.43
C ALA A 388 23.30 14.12 -32.52
N ALA A 389 22.03 14.18 -32.91
CA ALA A 389 21.38 13.30 -33.89
C ALA A 389 21.67 13.65 -35.36
N ALA A 390 22.17 14.85 -35.66
CA ALA A 390 22.66 15.24 -37.00
C ALA A 390 23.83 14.38 -37.53
N ARG A 391 24.27 13.35 -36.77
CA ARG A 391 25.44 12.52 -37.04
C ARG A 391 25.18 11.11 -37.56
N HIS A 392 23.94 10.59 -37.63
CA HIS A 392 23.71 9.19 -38.02
C HIS A 392 22.49 8.93 -38.95
N PRO A 393 22.69 8.54 -40.23
CA PRO A 393 21.63 8.39 -41.24
C PRO A 393 20.87 7.05 -41.24
N ALA A 394 20.31 6.60 -40.11
CA ALA A 394 19.60 5.31 -40.02
C ALA A 394 18.10 5.38 -39.66
N LEU A 395 17.43 6.53 -39.80
CA LEU A 395 16.05 6.74 -39.34
C LEU A 395 15.04 7.07 -40.46
N ALA A 396 15.19 6.47 -41.64
CA ALA A 396 14.35 6.77 -42.81
C ALA A 396 12.97 6.06 -42.86
N GLU A 397 12.56 5.27 -41.86
CA GLU A 397 11.35 4.42 -41.96
C GLU A 397 10.14 4.85 -41.08
N LEU A 398 10.19 6.00 -40.40
CA LEU A 398 9.11 6.46 -39.52
C LEU A 398 7.75 6.83 -40.17
N PRO A 399 7.64 7.25 -41.45
CA PRO A 399 6.34 7.64 -42.02
C PRO A 399 5.35 6.47 -42.24
N LEU A 400 5.83 5.23 -42.30
CA LEU A 400 4.99 4.04 -42.50
C LEU A 400 4.26 3.61 -41.22
N LEU A 401 4.87 3.88 -40.05
CA LEU A 401 4.33 3.52 -38.73
C LEU A 401 3.12 4.38 -38.32
N MET A 402 3.04 5.62 -38.82
CA MET A 402 1.96 6.56 -38.46
C MET A 402 0.60 6.18 -39.05
N ARG A 403 0.57 5.45 -40.17
CA ARG A 403 -0.68 5.00 -40.80
C ARG A 403 -1.34 3.83 -40.07
N GLU A 404 -0.54 2.95 -39.46
CA GLU A 404 -1.04 1.82 -38.65
C GLU A 404 -1.71 2.28 -37.34
N ILE A 405 -1.28 3.43 -36.80
CA ILE A 405 -1.81 3.99 -35.54
C ILE A 405 -3.22 4.57 -35.75
N GLU A 406 -3.50 5.15 -36.92
CA GLU A 406 -4.80 5.78 -37.22
C GLU A 406 -5.92 4.75 -37.39
N GLU A 407 -5.60 3.59 -37.99
CA GLU A 407 -6.54 2.45 -38.10
C GLU A 407 -6.80 1.77 -36.76
N ALA A 408 -5.80 1.73 -35.86
CA ALA A 408 -5.93 1.19 -34.51
C ALA A 408 -6.89 2.00 -33.63
N VAL A 409 -6.90 3.34 -33.77
CA VAL A 409 -7.73 4.26 -32.95
C VAL A 409 -9.23 4.12 -33.24
N GLN A 410 -9.62 3.88 -34.49
CA GLN A 410 -11.04 3.72 -34.86
C GLN A 410 -11.64 2.40 -34.35
N ALA A 411 -10.83 1.34 -34.21
CA ALA A 411 -11.28 0.06 -33.66
C ALA A 411 -11.54 0.09 -32.13
N VAL A 412 -10.91 1.03 -31.39
CA VAL A 412 -11.10 1.20 -29.93
C VAL A 412 -12.49 1.76 -29.60
N LEU A 413 -12.93 2.74 -30.38
CA LEU A 413 -14.16 3.48 -30.12
C LEU A 413 -15.42 2.62 -30.36
N ALA A 414 -15.31 1.56 -31.17
CA ALA A 414 -16.42 0.65 -31.49
C ALA A 414 -16.64 -0.48 -30.47
N ALA A 415 -15.72 -0.70 -29.51
CA ALA A 415 -15.75 -1.87 -28.61
C ALA A 415 -16.17 -1.56 -27.15
N ALA A 416 -16.80 -0.40 -26.90
CA ALA A 416 -17.20 0.05 -25.57
C ALA A 416 -18.54 -0.55 -25.13
N ASP A 417 -18.55 -1.84 -24.80
CA ASP A 417 -19.50 -2.43 -23.85
C ASP A 417 -18.68 -3.04 -22.71
N PRO A 418 -18.76 -2.52 -21.46
CA PRO A 418 -18.02 -3.11 -20.34
C PRO A 418 -18.63 -4.48 -19.99
N GLY A 419 -18.02 -5.54 -20.52
CA GLY A 419 -18.30 -6.90 -20.07
C GLY A 419 -17.94 -7.02 -18.59
N ALA A 420 -18.95 -7.02 -17.73
CA ALA A 420 -18.82 -7.32 -16.31
C ALA A 420 -19.11 -8.81 -16.11
N GLY A 421 -18.07 -9.57 -15.79
CA GLY A 421 -18.17 -10.97 -15.39
C GLY A 421 -18.14 -11.11 -13.87
N THR A 422 -18.48 -12.29 -13.38
CA THR A 422 -18.24 -12.68 -11.98
C THR A 422 -17.55 -14.03 -11.97
N VAL A 423 -16.57 -14.21 -11.09
CA VAL A 423 -15.88 -15.47 -10.85
C VAL A 423 -16.21 -15.91 -9.43
N SER A 424 -16.82 -17.09 -9.30
CA SER A 424 -16.97 -17.75 -8.00
C SER A 424 -15.63 -18.32 -7.57
N VAL A 425 -15.16 -17.94 -6.39
CA VAL A 425 -13.90 -18.39 -5.82
C VAL A 425 -14.21 -19.24 -4.60
N SER A 426 -14.14 -20.55 -4.79
CA SER A 426 -14.30 -21.55 -3.75
C SER A 426 -13.45 -22.78 -4.06
N THR A 427 -13.14 -23.60 -3.05
CA THR A 427 -12.52 -24.92 -3.23
C THR A 427 -13.44 -25.91 -3.96
N THR A 428 -14.74 -25.62 -4.06
CA THR A 428 -15.69 -26.43 -4.82
C THR A 428 -15.61 -26.09 -6.31
N ASP A 429 -15.59 -24.81 -6.66
CA ASP A 429 -15.52 -24.33 -8.05
C ASP A 429 -14.09 -24.38 -8.61
N MET A 430 -13.09 -24.28 -7.73
CA MET A 430 -11.66 -24.35 -8.05
C MET A 430 -10.97 -25.42 -7.19
N PRO A 431 -11.21 -26.72 -7.45
CA PRO A 431 -10.76 -27.82 -6.59
C PRO A 431 -9.23 -27.95 -6.46
N TRP A 432 -8.48 -27.39 -7.40
CA TRP A 432 -7.02 -27.33 -7.30
C TRP A 432 -6.51 -26.41 -6.18
N LEU A 433 -7.32 -25.46 -5.68
CA LEU A 433 -6.93 -24.58 -4.57
C LEU A 433 -6.74 -25.33 -3.25
N ALA A 434 -7.27 -26.55 -3.12
CA ALA A 434 -6.94 -27.44 -2.01
C ALA A 434 -5.42 -27.74 -1.93
N ASP A 435 -4.71 -27.65 -3.05
CA ASP A 435 -3.25 -27.83 -3.14
C ASP A 435 -2.47 -26.50 -3.09
N HIS A 436 -3.12 -25.37 -2.83
CA HIS A 436 -2.49 -24.05 -2.63
C HIS A 436 -3.00 -23.40 -1.32
N CYS A 437 -2.73 -24.09 -0.21
CA CYS A 437 -3.15 -23.71 1.14
C CYS A 437 -1.97 -23.19 1.96
N PHE A 438 -2.07 -21.98 2.51
CA PHE A 438 -0.97 -21.40 3.31
C PHE A 438 -0.82 -22.04 4.68
N VAL A 439 -1.87 -22.72 5.15
CA VAL A 439 -1.90 -23.44 6.41
C VAL A 439 -2.17 -24.92 6.13
N ARG A 440 -1.39 -25.78 6.78
CA ARG A 440 -1.52 -27.22 6.64
C ARG A 440 -2.26 -27.78 7.83
N GLN A 441 -3.25 -28.63 7.57
CA GLN A 441 -3.94 -29.46 8.55
C GLN A 441 -3.86 -30.93 8.14
N ARG A 442 -4.32 -31.83 8.99
CA ARG A 442 -4.42 -33.25 8.63
C ARG A 442 -5.39 -33.48 7.45
N PRO A 443 -5.20 -34.55 6.66
CA PRO A 443 -6.14 -34.89 5.59
C PRO A 443 -7.59 -35.00 6.10
N GLY A 444 -8.53 -34.51 5.29
CA GLY A 444 -9.96 -34.51 5.64
C GLY A 444 -10.33 -33.51 6.74
N TRP A 445 -9.58 -32.41 6.87
CA TRP A 445 -9.91 -31.35 7.82
C TRP A 445 -11.30 -30.75 7.52
N PRO A 446 -12.19 -30.64 8.52
CA PRO A 446 -13.60 -30.30 8.26
C PRO A 446 -13.87 -28.79 8.11
N ASP A 447 -13.00 -27.90 8.61
CA ASP A 447 -13.15 -26.44 8.45
C ASP A 447 -12.09 -25.89 7.51
N GLU A 448 -12.43 -25.75 6.23
CA GLU A 448 -11.50 -25.30 5.20
C GLU A 448 -10.94 -23.88 5.42
N THR A 449 -11.58 -23.06 6.27
CA THR A 449 -11.05 -21.73 6.59
C THR A 449 -9.73 -21.79 7.37
N ASP A 450 -9.46 -22.91 8.04
CA ASP A 450 -8.20 -23.20 8.73
C ASP A 450 -7.07 -23.67 7.81
N LEU A 451 -7.37 -24.02 6.56
CA LEU A 451 -6.37 -24.32 5.53
C LEU A 451 -5.90 -23.04 4.83
N ARG A 452 -6.76 -22.01 4.81
CA ARG A 452 -6.54 -20.74 4.10
C ARG A 452 -6.11 -20.99 2.63
N PRO A 453 -7.00 -21.58 1.80
CA PRO A 453 -6.75 -21.75 0.37
C PRO A 453 -6.69 -20.38 -0.30
N VAL A 454 -5.53 -20.02 -0.86
CA VAL A 454 -5.30 -18.71 -1.50
C VAL A 454 -5.27 -18.92 -3.00
N VAL A 455 -5.87 -18.02 -3.78
CA VAL A 455 -5.73 -18.03 -5.25
C VAL A 455 -4.32 -17.53 -5.60
N PRO A 456 -3.49 -18.30 -6.34
CA PRO A 456 -2.18 -17.84 -6.76
C PRO A 456 -2.27 -16.56 -7.60
N ALA A 457 -1.28 -15.68 -7.47
CA ALA A 457 -1.13 -14.49 -8.30
C ALA A 457 -1.20 -14.80 -9.81
N THR A 458 -0.64 -15.93 -10.19
CA THR A 458 -0.55 -16.41 -11.56
C THR A 458 -1.86 -17.03 -12.06
N THR A 459 -2.69 -17.58 -11.17
CA THR A 459 -4.07 -17.96 -11.48
C THR A 459 -4.94 -16.71 -11.68
N ILE A 460 -4.74 -15.65 -10.89
CA ILE A 460 -5.39 -14.36 -11.11
C ILE A 460 -5.00 -13.81 -12.50
N LEU A 461 -3.71 -13.80 -12.83
CA LEU A 461 -3.21 -13.40 -14.14
C LEU A 461 -3.91 -14.20 -15.26
N HIS A 462 -4.03 -15.50 -15.10
CA HIS A 462 -4.70 -16.38 -16.06
C HIS A 462 -6.17 -15.99 -16.27
N HIS A 463 -6.95 -15.84 -15.19
CA HIS A 463 -8.35 -15.44 -15.31
C HIS A 463 -8.52 -14.04 -15.90
N MET A 464 -7.60 -13.11 -15.61
CA MET A 464 -7.60 -11.80 -16.23
C MET A 464 -7.36 -11.90 -17.74
N ALA A 465 -6.40 -12.73 -18.16
CA ALA A 465 -6.14 -12.98 -19.57
C ALA A 465 -7.36 -13.57 -20.27
N GLU A 466 -7.98 -14.62 -19.69
CA GLU A 466 -9.20 -15.24 -20.23
C GLU A 466 -10.35 -14.24 -20.36
N ALA A 467 -10.61 -13.44 -19.33
CA ALA A 467 -11.69 -12.45 -19.33
C ALA A 467 -11.52 -11.37 -20.40
N ALA A 468 -10.27 -11.07 -20.80
CA ALA A 468 -9.97 -10.04 -21.79
C ALA A 468 -10.05 -10.53 -23.25
N VAL A 469 -9.92 -11.84 -23.51
CA VAL A 469 -9.84 -12.37 -24.89
C VAL A 469 -11.10 -12.04 -25.67
N ARG A 470 -10.92 -11.59 -26.92
CA ARG A 470 -11.99 -11.29 -27.88
C ARG A 470 -11.93 -12.25 -29.06
N PRO A 471 -13.05 -12.45 -29.79
CA PRO A 471 -13.05 -13.28 -30.99
C PRO A 471 -11.93 -12.89 -31.98
N GLY A 472 -11.14 -13.87 -32.42
CA GLY A 472 -10.03 -13.67 -33.35
C GLY A 472 -8.73 -13.12 -32.73
N THR A 473 -8.65 -13.00 -31.41
CA THR A 473 -7.43 -12.58 -30.70
C THR A 473 -6.97 -13.63 -29.69
N VAL A 474 -5.71 -13.56 -29.30
CA VAL A 474 -5.11 -14.29 -28.16
C VAL A 474 -4.48 -13.30 -27.19
N ALA A 475 -4.45 -13.64 -25.90
CA ALA A 475 -3.70 -12.86 -24.92
C ALA A 475 -2.18 -13.09 -25.12
N VAL A 476 -1.44 -12.03 -25.44
CA VAL A 476 0.01 -12.07 -25.68
C VAL A 476 0.82 -11.47 -24.54
N GLY A 477 0.16 -10.94 -23.51
CA GLY A 477 0.85 -10.48 -22.32
C GLY A 477 -0.05 -9.80 -21.30
N VAL A 478 0.54 -9.49 -20.15
CA VAL A 478 -0.06 -8.69 -19.08
C VAL A 478 0.96 -7.64 -18.63
N ASP A 479 0.57 -6.38 -18.64
CA ASP A 479 1.34 -5.24 -18.15
C ASP A 479 0.82 -4.80 -16.78
N ASP A 480 1.74 -4.45 -15.88
CA ASP A 480 1.49 -3.83 -14.58
C ASP A 480 0.46 -4.58 -13.73
N LEU A 481 0.61 -5.90 -13.59
CA LEU A 481 -0.20 -6.68 -12.66
C LEU A 481 0.15 -6.27 -11.23
N ARG A 482 -0.81 -5.69 -10.53
CA ARG A 482 -0.70 -5.27 -9.13
C ARG A 482 -1.59 -6.15 -8.27
N LEU A 483 -1.05 -6.65 -7.16
CA LEU A 483 -1.76 -7.50 -6.20
C LEU A 483 -1.93 -6.72 -4.89
N HIS A 484 -3.15 -6.30 -4.60
CA HIS A 484 -3.44 -5.47 -3.44
C HIS A 484 -3.75 -6.31 -2.21
N ARG A 485 -4.37 -7.49 -2.40
CA ARG A 485 -4.81 -8.36 -1.32
C ARG A 485 -4.86 -9.81 -1.76
N TRP A 486 -4.54 -10.73 -0.85
CA TRP A 486 -4.76 -12.14 -1.09
C TRP A 486 -6.25 -12.46 -1.22
N LEU A 487 -6.59 -13.13 -2.31
CA LEU A 487 -7.91 -13.68 -2.56
C LEU A 487 -7.96 -15.10 -1.97
N VAL A 488 -8.86 -15.32 -1.01
CA VAL A 488 -8.99 -16.58 -0.25
C VAL A 488 -10.29 -17.27 -0.66
N ALA A 489 -10.24 -18.59 -0.87
CA ALA A 489 -11.36 -19.38 -1.38
C ALA A 489 -12.25 -20.00 -0.28
N ALA A 490 -11.90 -19.78 1.00
CA ALA A 490 -12.70 -20.20 2.14
C ALA A 490 -12.78 -19.03 3.16
N PRO A 491 -13.98 -18.46 3.39
CA PRO A 491 -15.26 -18.84 2.81
C PRO A 491 -15.35 -18.53 1.30
N ALA A 492 -16.26 -19.21 0.60
CA ALA A 492 -16.54 -18.97 -0.81
C ALA A 492 -16.88 -17.50 -1.06
N THR A 493 -16.30 -16.92 -2.12
CA THR A 493 -16.41 -15.48 -2.40
C THR A 493 -16.68 -15.25 -3.89
N GLU A 494 -17.69 -14.45 -4.19
CA GLU A 494 -17.95 -13.96 -5.56
C GLU A 494 -17.09 -12.73 -5.85
N VAL A 495 -16.30 -12.79 -6.92
CA VAL A 495 -15.41 -11.69 -7.31
C VAL A 495 -15.84 -11.12 -8.66
N ARG A 496 -16.14 -9.83 -8.68
CA ARG A 496 -16.47 -9.12 -9.92
C ARG A 496 -15.20 -8.96 -10.77
N VAL A 497 -15.31 -9.30 -12.05
CA VAL A 497 -14.28 -9.07 -13.06
C VAL A 497 -14.76 -7.98 -14.00
N GLU A 498 -14.04 -6.87 -14.01
CA GLU A 498 -14.34 -5.73 -14.87
C GLU A 498 -13.32 -5.65 -15.98
N THR A 499 -13.80 -5.62 -17.22
CA THR A 499 -12.97 -5.41 -18.40
C THR A 499 -13.30 -4.07 -19.03
N ARG A 500 -12.26 -3.34 -19.48
CA ARG A 500 -12.40 -2.08 -20.19
C ARG A 500 -11.43 -2.04 -21.35
N ALA A 501 -11.95 -1.88 -22.56
CA ALA A 501 -11.14 -1.63 -23.75
C ALA A 501 -10.27 -0.37 -23.54
N LEU A 502 -8.96 -0.51 -23.71
CA LEU A 502 -8.02 0.63 -23.78
C LEU A 502 -7.55 0.88 -25.23
N GLY A 503 -7.60 -0.16 -26.06
CA GLY A 503 -7.12 -0.19 -27.43
C GLY A 503 -7.78 -1.34 -28.22
N PRO A 504 -7.45 -1.52 -29.51
CA PRO A 504 -7.87 -2.73 -30.23
C PRO A 504 -7.15 -3.98 -29.71
N ASP A 505 -5.96 -3.78 -29.15
CA ASP A 505 -4.99 -4.77 -28.69
C ASP A 505 -4.77 -4.70 -27.16
N ARG A 506 -5.55 -3.90 -26.42
CA ARG A 506 -5.34 -3.67 -24.98
C ARG A 506 -6.65 -3.62 -24.20
N VAL A 507 -6.69 -4.36 -23.09
CA VAL A 507 -7.85 -4.42 -22.20
C VAL A 507 -7.38 -4.26 -20.75
N ALA A 508 -7.84 -3.21 -20.07
CA ALA A 508 -7.68 -3.10 -18.63
C ALA A 508 -8.61 -4.11 -17.95
N VAL A 509 -8.09 -4.89 -17.01
CA VAL A 509 -8.85 -5.86 -16.24
C VAL A 509 -8.68 -5.59 -14.76
N ARG A 510 -9.79 -5.58 -14.02
CA ARG A 510 -9.80 -5.45 -12.56
C ARG A 510 -10.59 -6.60 -11.94
N LEU A 511 -9.98 -7.27 -10.97
CA LEU A 511 -10.57 -8.39 -10.23
C LEU A 511 -10.90 -7.93 -8.81
N GLY A 512 -12.11 -7.35 -8.64
CA GLY A 512 -12.58 -6.82 -7.36
C GLY A 512 -11.63 -5.81 -6.72
N GLU A 513 -11.32 -6.02 -5.43
CA GLU A 513 -10.31 -5.27 -4.65
C GLU A 513 -8.93 -5.95 -4.65
N TYR A 514 -8.79 -7.10 -5.33
CA TYR A 514 -7.65 -8.00 -5.15
C TYR A 514 -6.51 -7.69 -6.12
N ALA A 515 -6.84 -7.41 -7.39
CA ALA A 515 -5.86 -7.21 -8.43
C ALA A 515 -6.35 -6.33 -9.58
N GLU A 516 -5.40 -5.69 -10.25
CA GLU A 516 -5.60 -4.95 -11.51
C GLU A 516 -4.39 -5.09 -12.43
N GLY A 517 -4.60 -4.93 -13.74
CA GLY A 517 -3.56 -4.98 -14.75
C GLY A 517 -4.10 -4.79 -16.16
N THR A 518 -3.22 -4.72 -17.15
CA THR A 518 -3.60 -4.54 -18.56
C THR A 518 -3.24 -5.78 -19.38
N VAL A 519 -4.23 -6.45 -19.95
CA VAL A 519 -4.02 -7.58 -20.86
C VAL A 519 -3.79 -7.06 -22.27
N LEU A 520 -2.76 -7.60 -22.92
CA LEU A 520 -2.41 -7.34 -24.31
C LEU A 520 -2.97 -8.45 -25.20
N LEU A 521 -3.59 -8.08 -26.31
CA LEU A 521 -4.21 -8.97 -27.27
C LEU A 521 -3.54 -8.83 -28.63
N ALA A 522 -3.41 -9.93 -29.37
CA ALA A 522 -2.98 -9.89 -30.77
C ALA A 522 -3.65 -11.02 -31.57
N PRO A 523 -3.66 -10.96 -32.92
CA PRO A 523 -4.19 -12.06 -33.74
C PRO A 523 -3.40 -13.37 -33.60
N ALA A 524 -2.12 -13.27 -33.24
CA ALA A 524 -1.21 -14.40 -33.04
C ALA A 524 -0.10 -14.03 -32.05
N TYR A 525 0.56 -15.05 -31.49
CA TYR A 525 1.68 -14.85 -30.59
C TYR A 525 2.91 -14.27 -31.31
N PRO A 526 3.57 -13.23 -30.74
CA PRO A 526 4.82 -12.70 -31.29
C PRO A 526 5.96 -13.70 -31.11
N ALA A 527 7.05 -13.51 -31.87
CA ALA A 527 8.26 -14.30 -31.70
C ALA A 527 8.97 -13.95 -30.38
N GLY A 528 9.32 -14.99 -29.62
CA GLY A 528 10.06 -14.83 -28.36
C GLY A 528 11.53 -14.49 -28.58
N PRO A 529 12.17 -13.83 -27.59
CA PRO A 529 13.60 -13.57 -27.63
C PRO A 529 14.40 -14.87 -27.57
N ALA A 530 15.68 -14.81 -27.93
CA ALA A 530 16.59 -15.92 -27.74
C ALA A 530 16.65 -16.33 -26.25
N PRO A 531 16.69 -17.65 -25.94
CA PRO A 531 16.93 -18.13 -24.59
C PRO A 531 18.22 -17.56 -24.01
N TRP A 532 18.21 -17.28 -22.72
CA TRP A 532 19.42 -16.84 -22.02
C TRP A 532 20.49 -17.93 -21.98
N THR A 533 21.75 -17.50 -22.01
CA THR A 533 22.87 -18.37 -21.68
C THR A 533 22.96 -18.55 -20.16
N PRO A 534 23.20 -19.78 -19.67
CA PRO A 534 23.43 -20.05 -18.25
C PRO A 534 24.53 -19.16 -17.66
N SER A 535 24.38 -18.78 -16.39
CA SER A 535 25.42 -17.99 -15.72
C SER A 535 26.64 -18.86 -15.39
N PRO A 536 27.88 -18.36 -15.57
CA PRO A 536 29.09 -19.16 -15.35
C PRO A 536 29.36 -19.49 -13.88
N ASP A 537 28.73 -18.79 -12.93
CA ASP A 537 28.83 -19.02 -11.48
C ASP A 537 27.84 -20.06 -10.94
N GLU A 538 26.98 -20.63 -11.80
CA GLU A 538 25.98 -21.61 -11.36
C GLU A 538 26.60 -22.92 -10.88
N HIS A 539 26.08 -23.42 -9.76
CA HIS A 539 26.35 -24.75 -9.23
C HIS A 539 25.04 -25.52 -8.98
N PRO A 540 25.08 -26.86 -8.85
CA PRO A 540 23.90 -27.64 -8.47
C PRO A 540 23.27 -27.10 -7.17
N PRO A 541 21.96 -26.87 -7.10
CA PRO A 541 21.31 -26.36 -5.89
C PRO A 541 21.31 -27.41 -4.78
N ALA A 542 21.49 -26.97 -3.52
CA ALA A 542 21.44 -27.86 -2.36
C ALA A 542 20.03 -28.45 -2.15
N ILE A 543 19.00 -27.67 -2.49
CA ILE A 543 17.60 -28.08 -2.43
C ILE A 543 17.20 -28.58 -3.81
N THR A 544 17.22 -29.91 -3.98
CA THR A 544 16.77 -30.54 -5.22
C THR A 544 15.25 -30.43 -5.38
N ALA A 545 14.74 -30.58 -6.60
CA ALA A 545 13.28 -30.64 -6.86
C ALA A 545 12.55 -31.68 -5.98
N GLU A 546 13.15 -32.85 -5.76
CA GLU A 546 12.62 -33.86 -4.85
C GLU A 546 12.55 -33.35 -3.40
N ARG A 547 13.66 -32.77 -2.90
CA ARG A 547 13.73 -32.23 -1.54
C ARG A 547 12.80 -31.03 -1.36
N LEU A 548 12.64 -30.17 -2.36
CA LEU A 548 11.74 -29.01 -2.35
C LEU A 548 10.33 -29.41 -1.88
N TYR A 549 9.80 -30.51 -2.40
CA TYR A 549 8.45 -30.99 -2.08
C TYR A 549 8.41 -32.02 -0.95
N PHE A 550 9.38 -32.94 -0.88
CA PHE A 550 9.42 -33.96 0.17
C PHE A 550 9.69 -33.33 1.55
N GLU A 551 10.65 -32.39 1.60
CA GLU A 551 10.98 -31.66 2.80
C GLU A 551 10.09 -30.43 3.05
N ARG A 552 9.08 -30.23 2.17
CA ARG A 552 8.01 -29.23 2.27
C ARG A 552 8.50 -27.78 2.37
N TRP A 553 9.59 -27.46 1.67
CA TRP A 553 10.05 -26.08 1.51
C TRP A 553 8.97 -25.20 0.86
N MET A 554 8.13 -25.82 0.04
CA MET A 554 6.93 -25.22 -0.55
C MET A 554 5.66 -25.76 0.10
N PHE A 555 4.67 -24.89 0.37
CA PHE A 555 3.36 -25.29 0.91
C PHE A 555 2.46 -26.02 -0.13
N HIS A 556 2.86 -26.00 -1.40
CA HIS A 556 2.15 -26.54 -2.54
C HIS A 556 1.89 -28.07 -2.44
N GLY A 557 0.63 -28.44 -2.63
CA GLY A 557 0.15 -29.82 -2.78
C GLY A 557 0.31 -30.35 -4.22
N PRO A 558 0.02 -31.64 -4.46
CA PRO A 558 0.37 -32.34 -5.70
C PRO A 558 0.05 -31.61 -7.02
N ARG A 559 -1.10 -30.94 -7.13
CA ARG A 559 -1.49 -30.22 -8.37
C ARG A 559 -0.64 -29.00 -8.72
N TYR A 560 0.17 -28.50 -7.77
CA TYR A 560 1.08 -27.38 -7.98
C TYR A 560 2.57 -27.79 -7.94
N ARG A 561 2.88 -29.10 -7.86
CA ARG A 561 4.27 -29.61 -7.76
C ARG A 561 4.90 -29.84 -9.14
N GLY A 562 5.07 -28.77 -9.91
CA GLY A 562 5.57 -28.83 -11.27
C GLY A 562 7.10 -28.77 -11.40
N VAL A 563 7.86 -28.29 -10.41
CA VAL A 563 9.33 -28.24 -10.50
C VAL A 563 9.86 -29.68 -10.48
N SER A 564 10.20 -30.23 -11.64
CA SER A 564 10.57 -31.63 -11.80
C SER A 564 12.07 -31.87 -11.67
N ARG A 565 12.89 -30.85 -11.96
CA ARG A 565 14.35 -30.91 -11.78
C ARG A 565 14.95 -29.54 -11.53
N THR A 566 15.76 -29.40 -10.50
CA THR A 566 16.60 -28.21 -10.29
C THR A 566 17.94 -28.41 -11.02
N ILE A 567 18.37 -27.44 -11.82
CA ILE A 567 19.57 -27.56 -12.68
C ILE A 567 20.77 -26.83 -12.07
N GLY A 568 20.62 -25.54 -11.78
CA GLY A 568 21.72 -24.68 -11.33
C GLY A 568 21.22 -23.48 -10.55
N VAL A 569 22.04 -22.97 -9.63
CA VAL A 569 21.80 -21.74 -8.88
C VAL A 569 23.12 -20.98 -8.77
N GLY A 570 23.06 -19.67 -8.97
CA GLY A 570 24.17 -18.73 -8.81
C GLY A 570 23.75 -17.55 -7.94
N ALA A 571 24.65 -16.59 -7.74
CA ALA A 571 24.39 -15.46 -6.85
C ALA A 571 23.21 -14.57 -7.30
N ALA A 572 22.90 -14.57 -8.60
CA ALA A 572 21.78 -13.83 -9.18
C ALA A 572 21.03 -14.62 -10.25
N SER A 573 21.12 -15.95 -10.25
CA SER A 573 20.42 -16.80 -11.22
C SER A 573 19.93 -18.11 -10.61
N ALA A 574 18.90 -18.69 -11.21
CA ALA A 574 18.46 -20.05 -10.92
C ALA A 574 17.87 -20.68 -12.18
N ARG A 575 18.06 -21.99 -12.35
CA ARG A 575 17.54 -22.76 -13.48
C ARG A 575 16.91 -24.06 -13.03
N ALA A 576 15.77 -24.39 -13.61
CA ALA A 576 15.04 -25.62 -13.35
C ALA A 576 14.28 -26.11 -14.60
N GLU A 577 13.89 -27.37 -14.58
CA GLU A 577 12.87 -27.93 -15.46
C GLU A 577 11.54 -27.98 -14.68
N ILE A 578 10.47 -27.60 -15.37
CA ILE A 578 9.10 -27.64 -14.85
C ILE A 578 8.31 -28.59 -15.74
N THR A 579 7.70 -29.61 -15.15
CA THR A 579 6.64 -30.38 -15.80
C THR A 579 5.32 -29.66 -15.53
N VAL A 580 4.73 -29.12 -16.60
CA VAL A 580 3.58 -28.21 -16.52
C VAL A 580 2.41 -28.87 -15.78
N PRO A 581 1.92 -28.29 -14.67
CA PRO A 581 0.77 -28.84 -13.97
C PRO A 581 -0.55 -28.54 -14.67
N GLU A 582 -1.61 -29.24 -14.26
CA GLU A 582 -2.96 -29.08 -14.82
C GLU A 582 -3.67 -27.81 -14.35
N ALA A 583 -3.33 -27.29 -13.16
CA ALA A 583 -4.05 -26.18 -12.55
C ALA A 583 -3.83 -24.84 -13.31
N PRO A 584 -4.88 -24.04 -13.52
CA PRO A 584 -4.77 -22.73 -14.18
C PRO A 584 -3.72 -21.81 -13.53
N GLY A 585 -2.81 -21.26 -14.33
CA GLY A 585 -1.71 -20.42 -13.86
C GLY A 585 -0.56 -21.13 -13.13
N ALA A 586 -0.64 -22.45 -12.90
CA ALA A 586 0.34 -23.18 -12.09
C ALA A 586 1.75 -23.22 -12.69
N LEU A 587 1.89 -23.18 -14.02
CA LEU A 587 3.22 -23.08 -14.66
C LEU A 587 4.00 -21.86 -14.15
N LEU A 588 3.38 -20.68 -14.15
CA LEU A 588 4.03 -19.47 -13.64
C LEU A 588 4.14 -19.47 -12.11
N ASP A 589 3.25 -20.17 -11.41
CA ASP A 589 3.42 -20.41 -9.97
C ASP A 589 4.71 -21.19 -9.71
N ASN A 590 5.00 -22.23 -10.51
CA ASN A 590 6.24 -22.98 -10.43
C ASN A 590 7.48 -22.13 -10.73
N VAL A 591 7.39 -21.11 -11.60
CA VAL A 591 8.46 -20.13 -11.77
C VAL A 591 8.75 -19.42 -10.44
N GLY A 592 7.72 -19.00 -9.71
CA GLY A 592 7.83 -18.48 -8.34
C GLY A 592 8.42 -19.49 -7.35
N GLN A 593 8.13 -20.78 -7.51
CA GLN A 593 8.75 -21.82 -6.67
C GLN A 593 10.25 -21.98 -6.93
N VAL A 594 10.73 -21.72 -8.15
CA VAL A 594 12.18 -21.68 -8.45
C VAL A 594 12.84 -20.45 -7.78
N ILE A 595 12.15 -19.32 -7.67
CA ILE A 595 12.59 -18.19 -6.82
C ILE A 595 12.74 -18.66 -5.37
N GLY A 596 11.79 -19.47 -4.89
CA GLY A 596 11.85 -20.09 -3.56
C GLY A 596 13.08 -20.99 -3.34
N VAL A 597 13.52 -21.74 -4.37
CA VAL A 597 14.78 -22.50 -4.32
C VAL A 597 15.97 -21.56 -4.11
N TRP A 598 16.05 -20.49 -4.90
CA TRP A 598 17.13 -19.51 -4.79
C TRP A 598 17.14 -18.82 -3.42
N LEU A 599 15.97 -18.40 -2.92
CA LEU A 599 15.82 -17.76 -1.61
C LEU A 599 16.28 -18.68 -0.47
N ALA A 600 15.88 -19.95 -0.50
CA ALA A 600 16.25 -20.89 0.55
C ALA A 600 17.75 -21.19 0.59
N GLU A 601 18.46 -21.02 -0.52
CA GLU A 601 19.91 -21.23 -0.62
C GLU A 601 20.73 -19.99 -0.23
N TRP A 602 20.34 -18.81 -0.72
CA TRP A 602 21.10 -17.56 -0.52
C TRP A 602 20.65 -16.72 0.69
N HIS A 603 19.44 -16.97 1.19
CA HIS A 603 18.86 -16.20 2.29
C HIS A 603 18.25 -17.11 3.37
N PRO A 604 19.06 -17.62 4.32
CA PRO A 604 18.57 -18.52 5.37
C PRO A 604 17.58 -17.87 6.35
N ALA A 605 17.55 -16.53 6.40
CA ALA A 605 16.52 -15.74 7.08
C ALA A 605 15.63 -15.03 6.06
N ARG A 606 14.35 -14.86 6.39
CA ARG A 606 13.33 -14.27 5.50
C ARG A 606 13.28 -14.94 4.13
N SER A 607 13.31 -16.27 4.14
CA SER A 607 13.25 -17.12 2.94
C SER A 607 11.83 -17.34 2.41
N ILE A 608 10.81 -16.95 3.18
CA ILE A 608 9.41 -17.00 2.76
C ILE A 608 9.09 -15.71 2.01
N ALA A 609 8.63 -15.82 0.77
CA ALA A 609 8.25 -14.68 -0.05
C ALA A 609 6.99 -14.99 -0.88
N PHE A 610 6.20 -13.97 -1.18
CA PHE A 610 4.98 -14.08 -1.99
C PHE A 610 4.87 -12.94 -3.01
N PRO A 611 4.30 -13.18 -4.20
CA PRO A 611 4.16 -12.16 -5.22
C PRO A 611 3.29 -10.98 -4.79
N SER A 612 3.75 -9.78 -5.12
CA SER A 612 3.04 -8.51 -4.92
C SER A 612 2.75 -7.77 -6.23
N GLY A 613 3.45 -8.14 -7.31
CA GLY A 613 3.16 -7.64 -8.65
C GLY A 613 4.10 -8.21 -9.70
N LEU A 614 3.72 -8.01 -10.96
CA LEU A 614 4.52 -8.36 -12.14
C LEU A 614 4.44 -7.19 -13.11
N ARG A 615 5.59 -6.57 -13.40
CA ARG A 615 5.64 -5.40 -14.31
C ARG A 615 5.27 -5.79 -15.74
N ARG A 616 5.85 -6.88 -16.26
CA ARG A 616 5.60 -7.31 -17.63
C ARG A 616 5.63 -8.82 -17.77
N VAL A 617 4.54 -9.40 -18.28
CA VAL A 617 4.50 -10.80 -18.74
C VAL A 617 4.20 -10.80 -20.24
N ARG A 618 4.92 -11.61 -21.01
CA ARG A 618 4.65 -11.82 -22.45
C ARG A 618 4.56 -13.29 -22.76
N PHE A 619 3.59 -13.63 -23.61
CA PHE A 619 3.39 -14.96 -24.16
C PHE A 619 3.80 -14.93 -25.64
N HIS A 620 4.77 -15.77 -25.98
CA HIS A 620 5.37 -15.89 -27.32
C HIS A 620 4.94 -17.18 -28.03
N GLY A 621 3.97 -17.87 -27.44
CA GLY A 621 3.35 -19.08 -27.93
C GLY A 621 2.18 -19.46 -27.01
N PRO A 622 1.37 -20.46 -27.40
CA PRO A 622 0.33 -21.00 -26.53
C PRO A 622 0.95 -21.55 -25.25
N GLN A 623 0.19 -21.51 -24.16
CA GLN A 623 0.63 -22.12 -22.91
C GLN A 623 0.93 -23.62 -23.16
N PRO A 624 2.11 -24.12 -22.74
CA PRO A 624 2.45 -25.53 -22.89
C PRO A 624 1.39 -26.44 -22.25
N ALA A 625 1.09 -27.57 -22.89
CA ALA A 625 0.09 -28.50 -22.38
C ALA A 625 0.55 -29.14 -21.06
N PRO A 626 -0.37 -29.48 -20.14
CA PRO A 626 -0.04 -30.23 -18.93
C PRO A 626 0.79 -31.49 -19.24
N GLY A 627 1.78 -31.77 -18.39
CA GLY A 627 2.75 -32.85 -18.59
C GLY A 627 3.92 -32.52 -19.51
N THR A 628 3.90 -31.38 -20.22
CA THR A 628 5.04 -30.92 -21.02
C THR A 628 6.16 -30.47 -20.08
N THR A 629 7.39 -30.96 -20.31
CA THR A 629 8.58 -30.45 -19.60
C THR A 629 9.12 -29.21 -20.29
N VAL A 630 9.31 -28.14 -19.54
CA VAL A 630 9.81 -26.84 -20.00
C VAL A 630 11.02 -26.42 -19.17
N ALA A 631 11.95 -25.68 -19.76
CA ALA A 631 13.05 -25.06 -19.00
C ALA A 631 12.58 -23.72 -18.44
N CYS A 632 13.02 -23.39 -17.22
CA CYS A 632 12.79 -22.13 -16.54
C CYS A 632 14.15 -21.54 -16.17
N ASP A 633 14.40 -20.33 -16.64
CA ASP A 633 15.60 -19.55 -16.35
C ASP A 633 15.21 -18.28 -15.58
N LEU A 634 15.83 -18.06 -14.42
CA LEU A 634 15.60 -16.90 -13.56
C LEU A 634 16.85 -16.03 -13.47
N ARG A 635 16.64 -14.71 -13.42
CA ARG A 635 17.63 -13.70 -13.06
C ARG A 635 17.11 -12.85 -11.93
N ILE A 636 17.81 -12.84 -10.80
CA ILE A 636 17.48 -11.99 -9.66
C ILE A 636 18.07 -10.61 -9.91
N THR A 637 17.21 -9.60 -10.03
CA THR A 637 17.64 -8.22 -10.32
C THR A 637 17.91 -7.44 -9.04
N SER A 638 17.19 -7.75 -7.95
CA SER A 638 17.44 -7.19 -6.62
C SER A 638 16.84 -8.06 -5.53
N ALA A 639 17.47 -8.09 -4.36
CA ALA A 639 16.91 -8.71 -3.15
C ALA A 639 17.39 -7.93 -1.92
N ASP A 640 16.45 -7.39 -1.16
CA ASP A 640 16.70 -6.73 0.13
C ASP A 640 15.89 -7.42 1.23
N GLU A 641 15.93 -6.91 2.45
CA GLU A 641 15.23 -7.49 3.60
C GLU A 641 13.71 -7.60 3.46
N ARG A 642 13.08 -6.82 2.58
CA ARG A 642 11.63 -6.69 2.44
C ARG A 642 11.11 -7.16 1.08
N ARG A 643 11.92 -7.04 0.02
CA ARG A 643 11.50 -7.31 -1.35
C ARG A 643 12.55 -8.08 -2.13
N LEU A 644 12.08 -8.86 -3.09
CA LEU A 644 12.88 -9.48 -4.13
C LEU A 644 12.28 -9.15 -5.48
N THR A 645 13.13 -8.82 -6.46
CA THR A 645 12.72 -8.64 -7.86
C THR A 645 13.50 -9.59 -8.76
N ALA A 646 12.80 -10.21 -9.71
CA ALA A 646 13.37 -11.15 -10.66
C ALA A 646 12.76 -11.03 -12.06
N ASP A 647 13.53 -11.46 -13.05
CA ASP A 647 13.08 -11.71 -14.41
C ASP A 647 13.13 -13.21 -14.70
N ALA A 648 12.27 -13.69 -15.60
CA ALA A 648 12.17 -15.11 -15.94
C ALA A 648 12.01 -15.36 -17.44
N GLN A 649 12.53 -16.48 -17.93
CA GLN A 649 12.18 -17.07 -19.22
C GLN A 649 11.69 -18.51 -19.04
N VAL A 650 10.62 -18.85 -19.76
CA VAL A 650 10.19 -20.24 -19.94
C VAL A 650 10.47 -20.64 -21.37
N VAL A 651 11.20 -21.74 -21.55
CA VAL A 651 11.76 -22.18 -22.83
C VAL A 651 11.28 -23.59 -23.16
N VAL A 652 10.79 -23.79 -24.39
CA VAL A 652 10.34 -25.08 -24.92
C VAL A 652 11.01 -25.34 -26.26
N GLY A 653 11.69 -26.48 -26.40
CA GLY A 653 12.38 -26.84 -27.65
C GLY A 653 13.38 -25.80 -28.14
N GLY A 654 14.08 -25.12 -27.21
CA GLY A 654 15.04 -24.06 -27.53
C GLY A 654 14.42 -22.72 -27.94
N ARG A 655 13.11 -22.53 -27.76
CA ARG A 655 12.41 -21.27 -28.03
C ARG A 655 11.77 -20.73 -26.75
N THR A 656 11.95 -19.45 -26.48
CA THR A 656 11.29 -18.78 -25.35
C THR A 656 9.81 -18.63 -25.65
N VAL A 657 8.96 -19.18 -24.77
CA VAL A 657 7.49 -19.15 -24.89
C VAL A 657 6.85 -18.19 -23.90
N ILE A 658 7.50 -17.90 -22.76
CA ILE A 658 7.05 -16.89 -21.81
C ILE A 658 8.24 -16.08 -21.34
N THR A 659 8.08 -14.76 -21.24
CA THR A 659 9.04 -13.88 -20.54
C THR A 659 8.33 -13.12 -19.44
N VAL A 660 8.96 -13.04 -18.28
CA VAL A 660 8.54 -12.19 -17.18
C VAL A 660 9.63 -11.18 -16.90
N GLU A 661 9.27 -9.91 -16.76
CA GLU A 661 10.16 -8.87 -16.28
C GLU A 661 9.55 -8.18 -15.05
N GLY A 662 10.38 -7.91 -14.05
CA GLY A 662 9.98 -7.24 -12.82
C GLY A 662 8.92 -8.02 -12.03
N TRP A 663 9.11 -9.33 -11.84
CA TRP A 663 8.38 -10.10 -10.84
C TRP A 663 8.82 -9.62 -9.46
N THR A 664 7.89 -9.16 -8.61
CA THR A 664 8.23 -8.62 -7.29
C THR A 664 7.56 -9.40 -6.16
N ASP A 665 8.37 -9.97 -5.28
CA ASP A 665 7.92 -10.65 -4.06
C ASP A 665 8.09 -9.77 -2.82
N LEU A 666 7.16 -9.91 -1.88
CA LEU A 666 7.28 -9.44 -0.49
C LEU A 666 7.84 -10.57 0.37
N ARG A 667 8.88 -10.26 1.15
CA ARG A 667 9.56 -11.21 2.05
C ARG A 667 9.00 -11.11 3.46
N PHE A 668 8.83 -12.27 4.11
CA PHE A 668 8.25 -12.39 5.45
C PHE A 668 9.32 -12.81 6.46
N ASP A 669 9.20 -12.31 7.70
CA ASP A 669 10.09 -12.68 8.80
C ASP A 669 10.06 -14.20 9.04
N SER A 670 11.18 -14.86 8.77
CA SER A 670 11.39 -16.29 9.03
C SER A 670 12.83 -16.58 9.42
N ASP A 671 13.00 -17.59 10.24
CA ASP A 671 14.24 -18.18 10.75
C ASP A 671 14.13 -19.71 10.70
N ALA A 672 15.16 -20.43 11.17
CA ALA A 672 15.16 -21.90 11.15
C ALA A 672 13.98 -22.51 11.94
N GLN A 673 13.61 -21.93 13.09
CA GLN A 673 12.55 -22.45 13.96
C GLN A 673 11.16 -22.22 13.34
N THR A 674 10.90 -21.02 12.88
CA THR A 674 9.65 -20.67 12.20
C THR A 674 9.51 -21.38 10.85
N SER A 675 10.63 -21.67 10.16
CA SER A 675 10.66 -22.52 8.97
C SER A 675 10.26 -23.97 9.29
N ALA A 676 10.72 -24.54 10.40
CA ALA A 676 10.32 -25.88 10.83
C ALA A 676 8.80 -25.97 11.05
N ILE A 677 8.20 -24.96 11.69
CA ILE A 677 6.73 -24.84 11.83
C ILE A 677 6.02 -24.76 10.49
N HIS A 678 6.57 -24.01 9.54
CA HIS A 678 5.96 -23.88 8.23
C HIS A 678 5.93 -25.24 7.50
N ARG A 679 7.02 -26.01 7.62
CA ARG A 679 7.22 -27.29 6.93
C ARG A 679 6.48 -28.45 7.63
N PHE A 680 6.59 -28.55 8.94
CA PHE A 680 6.10 -29.66 9.75
C PHE A 680 5.37 -29.16 11.00
N PRO A 681 4.25 -28.43 10.86
CA PRO A 681 3.51 -27.89 12.00
C PRO A 681 3.04 -28.97 12.98
N GLU A 682 2.83 -30.21 12.51
CA GLU A 682 2.36 -31.33 13.31
C GLU A 682 3.38 -31.88 14.33
N THR A 683 4.67 -31.57 14.16
CA THR A 683 5.76 -32.06 15.02
C THR A 683 6.70 -30.96 15.51
N SER A 684 6.52 -29.73 15.02
CA SER A 684 7.38 -28.60 15.34
C SER A 684 6.66 -27.62 16.28
N THR A 685 7.43 -26.84 17.05
CA THR A 685 6.92 -25.83 17.99
C THR A 685 7.51 -24.44 17.74
N LEU A 686 6.72 -23.38 17.95
CA LEU A 686 7.20 -22.00 18.04
C LEU A 686 7.81 -21.74 19.41
N SER A 687 7.39 -22.53 20.39
CA SER A 687 7.78 -22.44 21.77
C SER A 687 8.91 -23.41 22.08
N THR A 688 9.72 -23.05 23.07
CA THR A 688 10.80 -23.90 23.58
C THR A 688 10.43 -24.44 24.96
N ARG A 689 10.65 -25.73 25.17
CA ARG A 689 10.46 -26.40 26.46
C ARG A 689 11.65 -26.15 27.38
N HIS A 690 11.38 -25.78 28.62
CA HIS A 690 12.37 -25.72 29.69
C HIS A 690 12.46 -27.07 30.42
N ASP A 691 13.63 -27.39 31.00
CA ASP A 691 13.86 -28.63 31.75
C ASP A 691 12.90 -28.78 32.95
N ALA A 692 12.47 -27.65 33.51
CA ALA A 692 11.47 -27.61 34.58
C ALA A 692 10.01 -27.85 34.12
N GLY A 693 9.78 -28.08 32.82
CA GLY A 693 8.49 -28.49 32.25
C GLY A 693 7.60 -27.38 31.71
N TRP A 694 7.89 -26.11 32.00
CA TRP A 694 7.20 -24.97 31.38
C TRP A 694 7.73 -24.69 29.96
N TRP A 695 6.89 -24.03 29.16
CA TRP A 695 7.18 -23.66 27.77
C TRP A 695 7.16 -22.16 27.61
N HIS A 696 7.93 -21.62 26.66
CA HIS A 696 7.89 -20.20 26.37
C HIS A 696 7.94 -19.88 24.88
N THR A 697 7.33 -18.76 24.50
CA THR A 697 7.36 -18.18 23.15
C THR A 697 7.69 -16.70 23.25
N ALA A 698 8.45 -16.18 22.30
CA ALA A 698 8.68 -14.75 22.15
C ALA A 698 8.17 -14.27 20.79
N ASP A 699 7.61 -13.07 20.75
CA ASP A 699 7.19 -12.39 19.53
C ASP A 699 8.43 -11.98 18.71
N ARG A 700 8.70 -12.71 17.63
CA ARG A 700 9.83 -12.49 16.71
C ARG A 700 9.43 -11.77 15.42
N TRP A 701 8.19 -11.27 15.33
CA TRP A 701 7.62 -10.76 14.09
C TRP A 701 7.29 -9.27 14.21
N PRO A 702 8.22 -8.37 13.81
CA PRO A 702 8.04 -6.92 13.97
C PRO A 702 6.90 -6.37 13.12
N THR A 703 6.53 -7.04 12.02
CA THR A 703 5.46 -6.61 11.13
C THR A 703 4.12 -7.28 11.47
N LEU A 704 3.02 -6.52 11.32
CA LEU A 704 1.66 -7.07 11.46
C LEU A 704 1.39 -8.20 10.46
N ALA A 705 1.95 -8.12 9.26
CA ALA A 705 1.77 -9.13 8.22
C ALA A 705 2.41 -10.47 8.59
N SER A 706 3.64 -10.46 9.13
CA SER A 706 4.29 -11.68 9.65
C SER A 706 3.53 -12.23 10.85
N ARG A 707 3.09 -11.38 11.79
CA ARG A 707 2.33 -11.85 12.96
C ARG A 707 1.00 -12.50 12.58
N GLU A 708 0.25 -11.90 11.66
CA GLU A 708 -0.99 -12.47 11.10
C GLU A 708 -0.73 -13.80 10.38
N PHE A 709 0.40 -13.95 9.71
CA PHE A 709 0.78 -15.19 9.03
C PHE A 709 0.98 -16.35 10.01
N PHE A 710 1.69 -16.13 11.14
CA PHE A 710 1.88 -17.18 12.15
C PHE A 710 0.63 -17.42 13.01
N LEU A 711 -0.14 -16.37 13.30
CA LEU A 711 -1.43 -16.49 13.98
C LEU A 711 -2.33 -17.53 13.31
N ARG A 712 -2.45 -17.48 11.98
CA ARG A 712 -3.30 -18.41 11.23
C ARG A 712 -2.78 -19.85 11.20
N LYS A 713 -1.50 -20.08 11.47
CA LYS A 713 -0.93 -21.43 11.57
C LYS A 713 -1.20 -22.08 12.92
N TYR A 714 -1.38 -21.27 13.96
CA TYR A 714 -1.55 -21.75 15.34
C TYR A 714 -2.99 -21.75 15.81
N LEU A 715 -3.77 -20.73 15.45
CA LEU A 715 -5.14 -20.55 15.92
C LEU A 715 -6.13 -21.09 14.89
N ALA A 716 -7.05 -21.94 15.34
CA ALA A 716 -8.20 -22.39 14.54
C ALA A 716 -9.25 -21.27 14.41
N ALA A 717 -10.25 -21.46 13.56
CA ALA A 717 -11.27 -20.44 13.25
C ALA A 717 -11.95 -19.87 14.50
N ALA A 718 -12.30 -20.72 15.47
CA ALA A 718 -12.90 -20.31 16.72
C ALA A 718 -11.96 -19.40 17.54
N GLU A 719 -10.69 -19.75 17.65
CA GLU A 719 -9.71 -18.99 18.42
C GLU A 719 -9.30 -17.68 17.73
N ARG A 720 -9.36 -17.63 16.40
CA ARG A 720 -9.20 -16.37 15.65
C ARG A 720 -10.35 -15.40 15.95
N ALA A 721 -11.57 -15.91 16.08
CA ALA A 721 -12.71 -15.08 16.51
C ALA A 721 -12.55 -14.58 17.95
N ASP A 722 -11.94 -15.37 18.83
CA ASP A 722 -11.61 -14.93 20.19
C ASP A 722 -10.52 -13.84 20.17
N TYR A 723 -9.45 -14.04 19.38
CA TYR A 723 -8.39 -13.04 19.17
C TYR A 723 -8.94 -11.69 18.68
N ASP A 724 -9.90 -11.70 17.75
CA ASP A 724 -10.50 -10.48 17.22
C ASP A 724 -11.24 -9.67 18.30
N ARG A 725 -11.74 -10.33 19.36
CA ARG A 725 -12.40 -9.68 20.51
C ARG A 725 -11.40 -9.13 21.54
N VAL A 726 -10.15 -9.60 21.53
CA VAL A 726 -9.11 -9.12 22.47
C VAL A 726 -8.78 -7.65 22.17
N PRO A 727 -8.72 -6.77 23.19
CA PRO A 727 -8.33 -5.38 23.01
C PRO A 727 -6.96 -5.24 22.33
N PRO A 728 -6.76 -4.30 21.38
CA PRO A 728 -5.52 -4.20 20.61
C PRO A 728 -4.22 -4.12 21.43
N ARG A 729 -4.27 -3.54 22.64
CA ARG A 729 -3.11 -3.44 23.55
C ARG A 729 -2.70 -4.78 24.15
N GLU A 730 -3.65 -5.70 24.30
CA GLU A 730 -3.45 -7.01 24.93
C GLU A 730 -3.21 -8.12 23.91
N ARG A 731 -3.57 -7.91 22.63
CA ARG A 731 -3.45 -8.90 21.56
C ARG A 731 -2.06 -9.52 21.43
N ARG A 732 -1.00 -8.73 21.63
CA ARG A 732 0.38 -9.21 21.52
C ARG A 732 0.68 -10.27 22.57
N ASP A 733 0.45 -9.95 23.84
CA ASP A 733 0.73 -10.82 24.98
C ASP A 733 -0.23 -12.02 25.02
N TRP A 734 -1.50 -11.79 24.67
CA TRP A 734 -2.49 -12.86 24.51
C TRP A 734 -2.03 -13.89 23.46
N LEU A 735 -1.55 -13.43 22.29
CA LEU A 735 -1.15 -14.30 21.20
C LEU A 735 0.03 -15.20 21.56
N VAL A 736 1.11 -14.63 22.12
CA VAL A 736 2.28 -15.41 22.54
C VAL A 736 1.95 -16.36 23.68
N GLY A 737 1.05 -15.96 24.59
CA GLY A 737 0.53 -16.85 25.63
C GLY A 737 -0.22 -18.05 25.04
N ARG A 738 -1.05 -17.83 24.00
CA ARG A 738 -1.75 -18.93 23.30
C ARG A 738 -0.81 -19.85 22.55
N PHE A 739 0.26 -19.32 21.93
CA PHE A 739 1.27 -20.15 21.29
C PHE A 739 1.99 -21.05 22.31
N ALA A 740 2.43 -20.48 23.43
CA ALA A 740 3.06 -21.22 24.52
C ALA A 740 2.12 -22.29 25.08
N ALA A 741 0.85 -21.94 25.31
CA ALA A 741 -0.15 -22.87 25.84
C ALA A 741 -0.40 -24.06 24.90
N LYS A 742 -0.56 -23.81 23.59
CA LYS A 742 -0.75 -24.88 22.60
C LYS A 742 0.45 -25.81 22.53
N ASP A 743 1.66 -25.26 22.49
CA ASP A 743 2.88 -26.08 22.45
C ASP A 743 3.10 -26.86 23.73
N ALA A 744 2.77 -26.28 24.89
CA ALA A 744 2.81 -27.01 26.16
C ALA A 744 1.87 -28.21 26.16
N VAL A 745 0.63 -28.02 25.71
CA VAL A 745 -0.36 -29.11 25.60
C VAL A 745 0.12 -30.17 24.60
N ARG A 746 0.56 -29.77 23.40
CA ARG A 746 1.05 -30.71 22.38
C ARG A 746 2.25 -31.49 22.90
N GLY A 747 3.21 -30.83 23.55
CA GLY A 747 4.35 -31.47 24.20
C GLY A 747 3.93 -32.53 25.23
N ALA A 748 3.00 -32.20 26.12
CA ALA A 748 2.50 -33.14 27.11
C ALA A 748 1.69 -34.30 26.50
N LEU A 749 1.03 -34.10 25.36
CA LEU A 749 0.35 -35.17 24.63
C LEU A 749 1.37 -36.07 23.91
N TRP A 750 2.42 -35.52 23.30
CA TRP A 750 3.50 -36.29 22.70
C TRP A 750 4.23 -37.17 23.73
N ASP A 751 4.48 -36.64 24.94
CA ASP A 751 5.04 -37.42 26.05
C ASP A 751 4.15 -38.62 26.44
N ARG A 752 2.84 -38.53 26.18
CA ARG A 752 1.85 -39.61 26.41
C ARG A 752 1.63 -40.50 25.18
N GLY A 753 2.46 -40.37 24.15
CA GLY A 753 2.42 -41.21 22.95
C GLY A 753 1.37 -40.81 21.92
N PHE A 754 0.78 -39.60 22.02
CA PHE A 754 -0.02 -39.06 20.92
C PHE A 754 0.87 -38.83 19.68
N GLY A 755 0.30 -39.09 18.50
CA GLY A 755 0.98 -38.91 17.22
C GLY A 755 1.28 -37.44 16.88
N PRO A 756 1.70 -37.12 15.65
CA PRO A 756 1.81 -35.74 15.20
C PRO A 756 0.47 -35.00 15.39
N LEU A 757 0.53 -33.81 15.98
CA LEU A 757 -0.64 -32.99 16.34
C LEU A 757 -0.52 -31.62 15.71
N PHE A 758 -1.48 -31.26 14.87
CA PHE A 758 -1.56 -29.91 14.33
C PHE A 758 -2.01 -28.92 15.42
N PRO A 759 -1.50 -27.68 15.44
CA PRO A 759 -1.92 -26.68 16.43
C PRO A 759 -3.44 -26.48 16.50
N ALA A 760 -4.14 -26.54 15.35
CA ALA A 760 -5.58 -26.37 15.27
C ALA A 760 -6.39 -27.55 15.84
N GLU A 761 -5.77 -28.70 16.10
CA GLU A 761 -6.42 -29.83 16.78
C GLU A 761 -6.56 -29.64 18.29
N ILE A 762 -5.87 -28.64 18.84
CA ILE A 762 -5.96 -28.28 20.26
C ILE A 762 -6.65 -26.93 20.35
N ARG A 763 -7.81 -26.89 21.00
CA ARG A 763 -8.51 -25.65 21.33
C ARG A 763 -8.13 -25.20 22.73
N ILE A 764 -7.69 -23.95 22.83
CA ILE A 764 -7.46 -23.29 24.12
C ILE A 764 -8.55 -22.25 24.33
N SER A 765 -9.26 -22.35 25.46
CA SER A 765 -10.33 -21.43 25.85
C SER A 765 -10.02 -20.76 27.18
N ASP A 766 -10.59 -19.58 27.41
CA ASP A 766 -10.49 -18.93 28.72
C ASP A 766 -11.32 -19.72 29.74
N GLY A 767 -10.66 -20.17 30.82
CA GLY A 767 -11.30 -20.86 31.93
C GLY A 767 -11.50 -19.95 33.15
N ALA A 768 -12.03 -20.52 34.23
CA ALA A 768 -12.17 -19.82 35.51
C ALA A 768 -10.82 -19.73 36.25
N ASP A 769 -10.68 -18.73 37.14
CA ASP A 769 -9.57 -18.59 38.08
C ASP A 769 -8.15 -18.50 37.46
N GLY A 770 -8.02 -17.97 36.23
CA GLY A 770 -6.72 -17.75 35.58
C GLY A 770 -6.10 -19.00 34.93
N LEU A 771 -6.83 -20.12 34.90
CA LEU A 771 -6.47 -21.31 34.12
C LEU A 771 -7.16 -21.31 32.76
N LEU A 772 -6.51 -21.88 31.75
CA LEU A 772 -7.08 -22.08 30.42
C LEU A 772 -7.67 -23.49 30.29
N GLY A 773 -8.85 -23.56 29.67
CA GLY A 773 -9.48 -24.82 29.29
C GLY A 773 -8.83 -25.40 28.03
N VAL A 774 -8.67 -26.72 28.01
CA VAL A 774 -8.04 -27.46 26.90
C VAL A 774 -9.01 -28.49 26.36
N GLU A 775 -9.26 -28.45 25.05
CA GLU A 775 -10.13 -29.40 24.37
C GLU A 775 -9.47 -29.91 23.08
N GLY A 776 -9.69 -31.20 22.78
CA GLY A 776 -9.37 -31.74 21.47
C GLY A 776 -10.46 -31.36 20.47
N ALA A 777 -10.05 -30.86 19.30
CA ALA A 777 -10.94 -30.45 18.24
C ALA A 777 -11.03 -31.53 17.14
N HIS A 778 -12.12 -31.47 16.35
CA HIS A 778 -12.30 -32.27 15.15
C HIS A 778 -12.08 -33.78 15.34
N GLY A 779 -12.59 -34.33 16.44
CA GLY A 779 -12.53 -35.78 16.73
C GLY A 779 -11.27 -36.24 17.46
N LEU A 780 -10.34 -35.34 17.79
CA LEU A 780 -9.26 -35.63 18.72
C LEU A 780 -9.83 -35.75 20.15
N VAL A 781 -9.65 -36.90 20.78
CA VAL A 781 -10.00 -37.12 22.19
C VAL A 781 -8.71 -37.08 23.01
N ILE A 782 -8.64 -36.18 23.98
CA ILE A 782 -7.46 -35.97 24.84
C ILE A 782 -7.81 -36.22 26.32
N PRO A 783 -6.82 -36.59 27.16
CA PRO A 783 -7.01 -36.58 28.61
C PRO A 783 -7.35 -35.17 29.11
N PRO A 784 -8.00 -35.06 30.29
CA PRO A 784 -8.34 -33.77 30.86
C PRO A 784 -7.07 -33.05 31.33
N LEU A 785 -6.77 -31.92 30.69
CA LEU A 785 -5.58 -31.10 30.98
C LEU A 785 -5.99 -29.68 31.37
N THR A 786 -5.18 -29.05 32.22
CA THR A 786 -5.29 -27.63 32.57
C THR A 786 -3.97 -26.94 32.25
N VAL A 787 -4.05 -25.68 31.81
CA VAL A 787 -2.87 -24.89 31.45
C VAL A 787 -2.92 -23.56 32.18
N ALA A 788 -1.83 -23.22 32.87
CA ALA A 788 -1.58 -21.87 33.34
C ALA A 788 -0.76 -21.11 32.30
N VAL A 789 -1.07 -19.83 32.09
CA VAL A 789 -0.33 -18.95 31.18
C VAL A 789 0.01 -17.63 31.86
N ALA A 790 1.18 -17.09 31.55
CA ALA A 790 1.51 -15.70 31.83
C ALA A 790 2.18 -15.08 30.61
N ALA A 791 1.94 -13.81 30.35
CA ALA A 791 2.59 -13.10 29.25
C ALA A 791 2.88 -11.65 29.64
N GLU A 792 4.04 -11.16 29.23
CA GLU A 792 4.48 -9.78 29.46
C GLU A 792 5.47 -9.38 28.36
N GLY A 793 5.24 -8.23 27.72
CA GLY A 793 6.24 -7.62 26.84
C GLY A 793 6.51 -8.39 25.54
N GLY A 794 5.55 -9.17 25.05
CA GLY A 794 5.70 -10.04 23.89
C GLY A 794 6.39 -11.38 24.18
N VAL A 795 6.52 -11.76 25.46
CA VAL A 795 6.92 -13.12 25.86
C VAL A 795 5.74 -13.78 26.56
N GLY A 796 5.43 -15.02 26.17
CA GLY A 796 4.44 -15.86 26.82
C GLY A 796 5.09 -17.10 27.42
N VAL A 797 4.67 -17.50 28.61
CA VAL A 797 5.05 -18.76 29.28
C VAL A 797 3.81 -19.57 29.63
N ALA A 798 3.89 -20.88 29.49
CA ALA A 798 2.80 -21.79 29.81
C ALA A 798 3.29 -23.02 30.57
N LEU A 799 2.47 -23.49 31.51
CA LEU A 799 2.68 -24.74 32.23
C LEU A 799 1.41 -25.58 32.17
N VAL A 800 1.55 -26.82 31.72
CA VAL A 800 0.45 -27.79 31.59
C VAL A 800 0.53 -28.82 32.72
N ALA A 801 -0.62 -29.22 33.24
CA ALA A 801 -0.74 -30.31 34.21
C ALA A 801 -2.01 -31.15 33.94
N GLU A 802 -2.17 -32.25 34.67
CA GLU A 802 -3.43 -33.00 34.72
C GLU A 802 -4.52 -32.13 35.34
N ALA A 803 -5.79 -32.32 34.94
CA ALA A 803 -6.88 -31.46 35.41
C ALA A 803 -7.11 -31.46 36.94
N GLU A 804 -6.64 -32.49 37.64
CA GLU A 804 -6.69 -32.58 39.10
C GLU A 804 -5.67 -31.65 39.79
N ASP A 805 -4.64 -31.23 39.06
CA ASP A 805 -3.63 -30.29 39.51
C ASP A 805 -4.00 -28.85 39.12
N ARG A 806 -3.60 -27.88 39.96
CA ARG A 806 -3.72 -26.45 39.69
C ARG A 806 -2.33 -25.88 39.40
N PRO A 807 -1.82 -26.00 38.17
CA PRO A 807 -0.55 -25.40 37.82
C PRO A 807 -0.66 -23.87 37.93
N ALA A 808 0.45 -23.21 38.25
CA ALA A 808 0.55 -21.77 38.12
C ALA A 808 1.93 -21.42 37.55
N VAL A 809 1.95 -20.40 36.70
CA VAL A 809 3.16 -19.83 36.12
C VAL A 809 3.00 -18.31 36.08
N ALA A 810 4.09 -17.59 36.30
CA ALA A 810 4.14 -16.14 36.28
C ALA A 810 5.43 -15.68 35.65
N LEU A 811 5.35 -14.51 35.02
CA LEU A 811 6.43 -13.90 34.27
C LEU A 811 6.62 -12.47 34.75
N ALA A 812 7.87 -12.08 34.97
CA ALA A 812 8.25 -10.71 35.28
C ALA A 812 9.51 -10.32 34.51
N ARG A 813 9.42 -9.29 33.65
CA ARG A 813 10.59 -8.73 32.96
C ARG A 813 11.59 -8.16 33.97
N VAL A 814 12.88 -8.44 33.76
CA VAL A 814 13.97 -7.81 34.53
C VAL A 814 14.14 -6.38 34.02
N GLY A 815 13.65 -5.42 34.83
CA GLY A 815 13.77 -3.99 34.58
C GLY A 815 14.96 -3.34 35.31
N PRO A 816 14.99 -2.00 35.37
CA PRO A 816 16.04 -1.23 36.07
C PRO A 816 16.21 -1.59 37.54
N ASP A 817 15.15 -2.06 38.20
CA ASP A 817 15.15 -2.47 39.61
C ASP A 817 15.89 -3.80 39.86
N GLY A 818 16.36 -4.46 38.79
CA GLY A 818 17.24 -5.62 38.83
C GLY A 818 16.52 -6.97 39.00
N ARG A 819 17.30 -8.06 38.93
CA ARG A 819 16.81 -9.45 38.94
C ARG A 819 16.00 -9.80 40.19
N ALA A 820 16.43 -9.34 41.37
CA ALA A 820 15.77 -9.65 42.63
C ALA A 820 14.33 -9.10 42.71
N ALA A 821 14.10 -7.89 42.19
CA ALA A 821 12.77 -7.29 42.15
C ALA A 821 11.84 -8.05 41.18
N ALA A 822 12.35 -8.45 40.02
CA ALA A 822 11.60 -9.27 39.07
C ALA A 822 11.22 -10.64 39.65
N VAL A 823 12.16 -11.32 40.33
CA VAL A 823 11.88 -12.58 41.04
C VAL A 823 10.81 -12.38 42.11
N ALA A 824 10.92 -11.34 42.94
CA ALA A 824 9.92 -11.04 43.97
C ALA A 824 8.52 -10.79 43.36
N LYS A 825 8.45 -10.07 42.23
CA LYS A 825 7.19 -9.83 41.49
C LYS A 825 6.58 -11.15 40.97
N ALA A 826 7.39 -12.02 40.37
CA ALA A 826 6.93 -13.31 39.85
C ALA A 826 6.45 -14.24 40.99
N VAL A 827 7.20 -14.33 42.09
CA VAL A 827 6.81 -15.11 43.28
C VAL A 827 5.52 -14.57 43.89
N ALA A 828 5.36 -13.25 43.99
CA ALA A 828 4.16 -12.66 44.57
C ALA A 828 2.87 -12.99 43.79
N ALA A 829 2.98 -13.25 42.48
CA ALA A 829 1.84 -13.61 41.63
C ALA A 829 1.33 -15.05 41.85
N ILE A 830 2.19 -15.96 42.34
CA ILE A 830 1.85 -17.39 42.52
C ILE A 830 1.82 -17.80 43.99
N GLY A 831 2.73 -17.26 44.80
CA GLY A 831 2.93 -17.57 46.21
C GLY A 831 4.36 -18.06 46.52
N PRO A 832 4.75 -18.06 47.80
CA PRO A 832 6.14 -18.29 48.23
C PRO A 832 6.67 -19.72 48.03
N ASN A 833 5.79 -20.67 47.69
CA ASN A 833 6.16 -22.07 47.46
C ASN A 833 6.48 -22.38 45.99
N SER A 834 6.62 -21.36 45.13
CA SER A 834 7.01 -21.51 43.73
C SER A 834 8.52 -21.70 43.57
N ASP A 835 8.94 -22.50 42.59
CA ASP A 835 10.30 -22.42 42.07
C ASP A 835 10.44 -21.19 41.17
N THR A 836 11.65 -20.65 41.07
CA THR A 836 11.93 -19.46 40.27
C THR A 836 13.27 -19.53 39.59
N GLU A 837 13.33 -18.98 38.38
CA GLU A 837 14.56 -18.83 37.63
C GLU A 837 14.53 -17.54 36.82
N VAL A 838 15.70 -16.92 36.65
CA VAL A 838 15.87 -15.80 35.72
C VAL A 838 16.53 -16.35 34.47
N VAL A 839 15.80 -16.33 33.36
CA VAL A 839 16.25 -16.87 32.08
C VAL A 839 16.34 -15.77 31.03
N PRO A 840 17.34 -15.80 30.14
CA PRO A 840 17.28 -15.02 28.92
C PRO A 840 16.22 -15.62 28.00
N VAL A 841 15.30 -14.80 27.51
CA VAL A 841 14.33 -15.23 26.50
C VAL A 841 14.64 -14.55 25.18
N ASP A 842 14.87 -15.35 24.13
CA ASP A 842 15.23 -14.86 22.80
C ASP A 842 14.06 -14.12 22.14
N GLY A 843 14.11 -12.78 22.19
CA GLY A 843 13.20 -11.85 21.51
C GLY A 843 13.97 -10.71 20.80
N PRO A 844 13.28 -9.78 20.12
CA PRO A 844 13.89 -8.69 19.35
C PRO A 844 14.79 -7.79 20.21
N ASP A 845 14.42 -7.61 21.48
CA ASP A 845 15.24 -6.97 22.49
C ASP A 845 15.62 -8.05 23.52
N ARG A 846 16.86 -8.53 23.51
CA ARG A 846 17.32 -9.60 24.43
C ARG A 846 17.11 -9.15 25.88
N HIS A 847 16.07 -9.67 26.50
CA HIS A 847 15.69 -9.36 27.87
C HIS A 847 15.70 -10.61 28.73
N GLU A 848 16.04 -10.40 29.99
CA GLU A 848 15.92 -11.42 31.02
C GLU A 848 14.53 -11.35 31.64
N TYR A 849 13.98 -12.51 31.95
CA TYR A 849 12.70 -12.62 32.62
C TYR A 849 12.84 -13.54 33.82
N ALA A 850 12.26 -13.14 34.95
CA ALA A 850 12.02 -14.04 36.07
C ALA A 850 10.75 -14.84 35.78
N VAL A 851 10.88 -16.17 35.76
CA VAL A 851 9.77 -17.11 35.64
C VAL A 851 9.58 -17.76 37.00
N ALA A 852 8.36 -17.73 37.52
CA ALA A 852 7.97 -18.48 38.71
C ALA A 852 6.98 -19.57 38.31
N TRP A 853 7.05 -20.76 38.92
CA TRP A 853 6.12 -21.84 38.62
C TRP A 853 5.89 -22.79 39.81
N THR A 854 4.76 -23.48 39.79
CA THR A 854 4.46 -24.57 40.73
C THR A 854 5.14 -25.87 40.32
N ARG A 855 5.75 -26.60 41.26
CA ARG A 855 6.26 -27.96 41.01
C ARG A 855 5.13 -28.89 40.59
N ALA A 856 5.36 -29.70 39.55
CA ALA A 856 4.53 -30.86 39.29
C ALA A 856 4.54 -31.73 40.55
N ARG A 857 3.37 -32.14 41.04
CA ARG A 857 3.31 -33.20 42.06
C ARG A 857 3.81 -34.46 41.37
N HIS A 858 5.10 -34.76 41.51
CA HIS A 858 5.56 -36.13 41.27
C HIS A 858 4.69 -36.99 42.18
N THR A 859 3.83 -37.82 41.58
CA THR A 859 3.31 -39.00 42.24
C THR A 859 4.52 -39.87 42.59
N GLN A 860 5.17 -39.56 43.70
CA GLN A 860 5.73 -40.58 44.57
C GLN A 860 4.54 -41.46 44.94
N ARG A 861 4.24 -42.45 44.09
CA ARG A 861 3.87 -43.75 44.63
C ARG A 861 5.14 -44.24 45.33
N GLU A 862 5.33 -43.78 46.56
CA GLU A 862 6.11 -44.50 47.54
C GLU A 862 5.55 -45.91 47.55
N THR A 863 6.26 -46.83 46.92
CA THR A 863 6.23 -48.23 47.34
C THR A 863 6.67 -48.24 48.80
N ALA A 864 5.74 -48.50 49.70
CA ALA A 864 6.04 -48.86 51.07
C ALA A 864 4.93 -49.76 51.65
N PRO A 865 5.25 -50.83 52.40
CA PRO A 865 6.48 -51.64 52.44
C PRO A 865 6.37 -52.96 51.67
#